data_AF-A0A669C8L4-F1
#
_entry.id   AF-A0A669C8L4-F1
#
_cell.length_a   1.000
_cell.length_b   1.000
_cell.length_c   1.000
_cell.angle_alpha   90.00
_cell.angle_beta   90.00
_cell.angle_gamma   90.00
#
_symmetry.space_group_name_H-M   'P 1'
#
loop_
_entity.id
_entity.type
_entity.pdbx_description
1 polymer ?
#
loop_
_entity_poly.entity_id
_entity_poly.type
_entity_poly.pdbx_seq_one_letter_code
_entity_poly.pdbx_strand_id
1 'polypeptide(L)'
;MRLTVIGYHKFGSQVVLRGGLKKKSSVLPIQSRTTYLLPPYFEFSGCYIYLPSLLADFLWTIMSERTAAFRRRVNDIRDRMNAQFNRLLNQDDGEEGTSLLQSFGVFRQQHGGGPVRRPRGGRTRHRQLTFKVSVLRNPTLTHYRSHRDATPATRVVVPVNLNAAEFRQALRDNIADIPLQFDLCKVNGQRLILPLEEETPQEIRARNLLGRSNLYIRPKITEANDDSTGGEVVQSEMAIVLHDTETPDHGRHNVQEPEVIREEFYIDSAESEVSDLDEAVLASPEQNDSHDEMDLATVLKDFQETHLDTSNYCTVIARRRKILHSACMALSKSYFAWHKLPNIEFVGEMADDYGGPRREFFRLLMVETQNSLGIFEGKPGSLLFSYSQQLLSSNKFYMAGKLIAWSIAHNGPGPRCINRHLFCLMCGQKTSLDDFDVEVFMDDDIKQNIEKVSNCSTPEDLADLKSHLGDWIAGCGIPDIYTATLLDVKRIRGEIVSHFAFHRVASMIQQFVAGMDSCGQFWQMVKRCWKQFLPVFTNAGNKLTRNSFQDLFTIGWSPAGSNRREEEEATIFQWEWWLMAIQEQEVDNTFEELLVFITGADLLPPLGFPQSCNIDFYDQEPGMRRIPYASTCSLSLYLPRGVADEDQFKDLMNDALKGSLGFGKV
;
A
#
# COMPACT_ATOMS: atom_id res chain seq x y z
N MET A 1 1.42 9.80 -21.10
CA MET A 1 2.44 10.43 -21.97
C MET A 1 2.04 10.20 -23.42
N ARG A 2 2.50 11.01 -24.39
CA ARG A 2 2.46 10.67 -25.82
C ARG A 2 3.90 10.50 -26.31
N LEU A 3 4.22 9.34 -26.85
CA LEU A 3 5.46 9.15 -27.61
C LEU A 3 5.32 9.91 -28.93
N THR A 4 6.41 10.49 -29.43
CA THR A 4 6.45 11.06 -30.78
C THR A 4 7.73 10.56 -31.45
N VAL A 5 7.55 9.80 -32.52
CA VAL A 5 8.64 9.39 -33.41
C VAL A 5 9.00 10.60 -34.25
N ILE A 6 10.29 10.95 -34.29
CA ILE A 6 10.82 12.16 -34.92
C ILE A 6 11.60 11.80 -36.21
N GLY A 7 11.94 10.53 -36.41
CA GLY A 7 12.46 10.02 -37.68
C GLY A 7 12.83 8.54 -37.61
N TYR A 8 13.20 7.97 -38.76
CA TYR A 8 13.82 6.64 -38.87
C TYR A 8 14.95 6.68 -39.89
N HIS A 9 15.93 5.78 -39.73
CA HIS A 9 16.94 5.49 -40.74
C HIS A 9 16.97 3.99 -41.05
N LYS A 10 17.19 3.65 -42.32
CA LYS A 10 17.33 2.28 -42.80
C LYS A 10 18.79 2.02 -43.16
N PHE A 11 19.38 0.97 -42.60
CA PHE A 11 20.71 0.48 -42.94
C PHE A 11 20.55 -0.98 -43.41
N GLY A 12 20.69 -1.20 -44.72
CA GLY A 12 20.47 -2.51 -45.33
C GLY A 12 19.08 -3.09 -45.01
N SER A 13 19.07 -4.26 -44.38
CA SER A 13 17.86 -5.00 -43.97
C SER A 13 17.27 -4.56 -42.62
N GLN A 14 17.85 -3.59 -41.92
CA GLN A 14 17.38 -3.12 -40.61
C GLN A 14 16.87 -1.66 -40.63
N VAL A 15 15.89 -1.36 -39.77
CA VAL A 15 15.28 -0.04 -39.60
C VAL A 15 15.37 0.39 -38.14
N VAL A 16 15.92 1.58 -37.89
CA VAL A 16 16.06 2.16 -36.54
C VAL A 16 15.16 3.38 -36.41
N LEU A 17 14.30 3.39 -35.38
CA LEU A 17 13.34 4.46 -35.07
C LEU A 17 13.88 5.37 -33.98
N ARG A 18 13.72 6.69 -34.13
CA ARG A 18 14.17 7.71 -33.17
C ARG A 18 12.98 8.52 -32.65
N GLY A 19 12.78 8.57 -31.33
CA GLY A 19 11.68 9.30 -30.69
C GLY A 19 12.10 10.01 -29.40
N GLY A 20 11.29 10.95 -28.92
CA GLY A 20 11.60 11.72 -27.70
C GLY A 20 10.37 12.33 -27.03
N LEU A 21 10.44 12.50 -25.71
CA LEU A 21 9.38 13.08 -24.87
C LEU A 21 9.65 14.57 -24.60
N LYS A 22 8.71 15.46 -24.96
CA LYS A 22 8.78 16.90 -24.62
C LYS A 22 7.92 17.25 -23.41
N LYS A 23 8.49 18.06 -22.49
CA LYS A 23 7.79 18.75 -21.39
C LYS A 23 7.97 20.27 -21.58
N LYS A 24 6.93 21.08 -21.35
CA LYS A 24 6.97 22.55 -21.55
C LYS A 24 7.57 23.27 -20.33
N SER A 25 8.70 23.99 -20.51
CA SER A 25 8.97 25.37 -20.01
C SER A 25 10.46 25.78 -20.13
N SER A 26 10.73 26.97 -20.70
CA SER A 26 11.92 27.89 -20.55
C SER A 26 13.36 27.32 -20.36
N VAL A 27 14.33 27.47 -21.30
CA VAL A 27 15.19 28.69 -21.58
C VAL A 27 16.27 28.91 -20.48
N LEU A 28 17.60 29.09 -20.69
CA LEU A 28 18.62 29.15 -21.79
C LEU A 28 20.05 29.03 -21.12
N PRO A 29 21.26 29.08 -21.78
CA PRO A 29 21.76 28.71 -23.12
C PRO A 29 23.04 27.80 -23.08
N ILE A 30 23.90 27.81 -24.12
CA ILE A 30 24.95 26.83 -24.49
C ILE A 30 26.40 27.40 -24.42
N GLN A 31 27.42 26.58 -24.09
CA GLN A 31 28.79 26.46 -24.69
C GLN A 31 29.68 25.55 -23.80
N SER A 32 30.31 24.43 -24.20
CA SER A 32 31.20 24.07 -25.34
C SER A 32 32.71 24.07 -24.98
N ARG A 33 33.29 22.89 -24.66
CA ARG A 33 34.50 22.32 -25.32
C ARG A 33 34.99 20.97 -24.72
N THR A 34 35.48 20.14 -25.64
CA THR A 34 36.21 18.84 -25.63
C THR A 34 37.41 18.75 -24.64
N THR A 35 38.01 17.61 -24.23
CA THR A 35 38.18 16.25 -24.86
C THR A 35 38.70 15.17 -23.85
N TYR A 36 38.24 13.90 -23.91
CA TYR A 36 38.88 12.58 -23.53
C TYR A 36 39.54 12.34 -22.12
N LEU A 37 39.54 11.17 -21.43
CA LEU A 37 39.22 9.73 -21.70
C LEU A 37 38.86 8.93 -20.39
N LEU A 38 37.87 7.99 -20.47
CA LEU A 38 37.62 6.76 -19.65
C LEU A 38 37.03 6.81 -18.19
N PRO A 39 36.38 5.70 -17.68
CA PRO A 39 35.13 5.73 -16.87
C PRO A 39 35.29 5.10 -15.43
N PRO A 40 34.27 5.02 -14.50
CA PRO A 40 32.89 4.48 -14.65
C PRO A 40 31.73 5.25 -13.92
N TYR A 41 30.53 4.63 -13.93
CA TYR A 41 29.25 4.93 -13.24
C TYR A 41 28.09 5.62 -14.02
N PHE A 42 27.01 4.83 -14.21
CA PHE A 42 25.56 5.11 -14.45
C PHE A 42 25.08 6.20 -15.43
N GLU A 43 24.44 5.77 -16.53
CA GLU A 43 22.96 5.68 -16.64
C GLU A 43 22.56 4.85 -17.89
N PHE A 44 21.65 3.89 -17.75
CA PHE A 44 21.13 3.06 -18.87
C PHE A 44 19.60 3.02 -18.84
N SER A 45 18.96 3.48 -19.92
CA SER A 45 17.56 3.15 -20.23
C SER A 45 17.30 3.32 -21.73
N GLY A 46 17.32 2.19 -22.45
CA GLY A 46 17.14 2.16 -23.90
C GLY A 46 17.07 0.72 -24.41
N CYS A 47 15.88 0.11 -24.32
CA CYS A 47 15.64 -1.22 -24.88
C CYS A 47 15.65 -1.17 -26.42
N TYR A 48 16.45 -2.02 -27.04
CA TYR A 48 16.31 -2.40 -28.44
C TYR A 48 15.53 -3.72 -28.50
N ILE A 49 14.50 -3.81 -29.35
CA ILE A 49 13.80 -5.06 -29.62
C ILE A 49 14.07 -5.44 -31.08
N TYR A 50 14.67 -6.61 -31.27
CA TYR A 50 14.86 -7.22 -32.58
C TYR A 50 13.73 -8.20 -32.87
N LEU A 51 13.11 -8.10 -34.04
CA LEU A 51 12.05 -8.99 -34.51
C LEU A 51 12.32 -9.42 -35.96
N PRO A 52 12.16 -10.71 -36.33
CA PRO A 52 12.30 -11.16 -37.72
C PRO A 52 11.26 -10.51 -38.66
N SER A 53 11.69 -10.23 -39.89
CA SER A 53 10.95 -9.40 -40.86
C SER A 53 9.52 -9.86 -41.15
N LEU A 54 9.29 -11.18 -41.31
CA LEU A 54 7.98 -11.75 -41.63
C LEU A 54 6.90 -11.48 -40.56
N LEU A 55 7.29 -11.39 -39.28
CA LEU A 55 6.35 -11.14 -38.18
C LEU A 55 5.96 -9.65 -38.09
N ALA A 56 6.84 -8.75 -38.51
CA ALA A 56 6.58 -7.32 -38.54
C ALA A 56 5.52 -6.94 -39.59
N ASP A 57 5.60 -7.50 -40.80
CA ASP A 57 4.64 -7.21 -41.88
C ASP A 57 3.24 -7.78 -41.61
N PHE A 58 3.16 -8.97 -40.98
CA PHE A 58 1.89 -9.57 -40.57
C PHE A 58 1.20 -8.74 -39.47
N LEU A 59 1.93 -8.34 -38.44
CA LEU A 59 1.41 -7.47 -37.37
C LEU A 59 1.07 -6.06 -37.87
N TRP A 60 1.85 -5.51 -38.81
CA TRP A 60 1.57 -4.22 -39.43
C TRP A 60 0.25 -4.24 -40.21
N THR A 61 -0.01 -5.30 -40.98
CA THR A 61 -1.25 -5.46 -41.74
C THR A 61 -2.45 -5.47 -40.79
N ILE A 62 -2.45 -6.35 -39.79
CA ILE A 62 -3.52 -6.50 -38.78
C ILE A 62 -3.76 -5.20 -37.99
N MET A 63 -2.71 -4.49 -37.59
CA MET A 63 -2.85 -3.23 -36.84
C MET A 63 -3.26 -2.05 -37.74
N SER A 64 -2.87 -2.02 -39.01
CA SER A 64 -3.27 -0.96 -39.94
C SER A 64 -4.77 -1.01 -40.27
N GLU A 65 -5.32 -2.21 -40.51
CA GLU A 65 -6.74 -2.39 -40.81
C GLU A 65 -7.62 -2.07 -39.59
N ARG A 66 -7.28 -2.61 -38.41
CA ARG A 66 -8.05 -2.33 -37.18
C ARG A 66 -8.00 -0.85 -36.79
N THR A 67 -6.86 -0.16 -36.95
CA THR A 67 -6.79 1.29 -36.64
C THR A 67 -7.39 2.19 -37.73
N ALA A 68 -7.48 1.74 -38.98
CA ALA A 68 -8.19 2.44 -40.04
C ALA A 68 -9.71 2.29 -39.88
N ALA A 69 -10.21 1.07 -39.61
CA ALA A 69 -11.62 0.80 -39.33
C ALA A 69 -12.11 1.60 -38.10
N PHE A 70 -11.33 1.59 -37.01
CA PHE A 70 -11.64 2.38 -35.81
C PHE A 70 -11.67 3.90 -36.12
N ARG A 71 -10.69 4.43 -36.87
CA ARG A 71 -10.69 5.85 -37.26
C ARG A 71 -11.88 6.23 -38.15
N ARG A 72 -12.28 5.37 -39.09
CA ARG A 72 -13.50 5.57 -39.89
C ARG A 72 -14.74 5.60 -38.99
N ARG A 73 -14.90 4.62 -38.08
CA ARG A 73 -16.03 4.54 -37.15
C ARG A 73 -16.12 5.78 -36.23
N VAL A 74 -14.98 6.25 -35.71
CA VAL A 74 -14.91 7.46 -34.87
C VAL A 74 -15.20 8.76 -35.65
N ASN A 75 -14.79 8.85 -36.92
CA ASN A 75 -15.15 9.99 -37.76
C ASN A 75 -16.64 9.96 -38.14
N ASP A 76 -17.16 8.80 -38.54
CA ASP A 76 -18.57 8.60 -38.87
C ASP A 76 -19.53 8.81 -37.67
N ILE A 77 -19.10 8.51 -36.44
CA ILE A 77 -19.81 8.93 -35.22
C ILE A 77 -19.78 10.47 -35.06
N ARG A 78 -18.61 11.10 -35.25
CA ARG A 78 -18.46 12.57 -35.15
C ARG A 78 -19.30 13.30 -36.18
N ASP A 79 -19.33 12.81 -37.42
CA ASP A 79 -20.03 13.43 -38.53
C ASP A 79 -21.55 13.24 -38.38
N ARG A 80 -22.01 12.10 -37.84
CA ARG A 80 -23.41 11.92 -37.41
C ARG A 80 -23.81 12.83 -36.26
N MET A 81 -22.97 13.00 -35.23
CA MET A 81 -23.23 13.96 -34.15
C MET A 81 -23.28 15.40 -34.67
N ASN A 82 -22.37 15.80 -35.56
CA ASN A 82 -22.38 17.12 -36.20
C ASN A 82 -23.63 17.33 -37.07
N ALA A 83 -24.05 16.31 -37.83
CA ALA A 83 -25.27 16.36 -38.64
C ALA A 83 -26.54 16.46 -37.76
N GLN A 84 -26.59 15.74 -36.64
CA GLN A 84 -27.68 15.82 -35.66
C GLN A 84 -27.71 17.21 -34.99
N PHE A 85 -26.57 17.74 -34.60
CA PHE A 85 -26.43 19.08 -34.04
C PHE A 85 -26.87 20.18 -35.03
N ASN A 86 -26.49 20.06 -36.31
CA ASN A 86 -26.92 20.99 -37.35
C ASN A 86 -28.42 20.86 -37.71
N ARG A 87 -29.05 19.69 -37.55
CA ARG A 87 -30.52 19.56 -37.65
C ARG A 87 -31.21 20.28 -36.50
N LEU A 88 -30.73 20.10 -35.26
CA LEU A 88 -31.25 20.76 -34.07
C LEU A 88 -31.05 22.29 -34.10
N LEU A 89 -30.07 22.80 -34.84
CA LEU A 89 -29.90 24.24 -35.10
C LEU A 89 -30.82 24.81 -36.20
N ASN A 90 -31.39 23.95 -37.05
CA ASN A 90 -32.24 24.34 -38.17
C ASN A 90 -33.73 23.96 -37.96
N GLN A 91 -34.09 23.48 -36.77
CA GLN A 91 -35.48 23.23 -36.36
C GLN A 91 -35.86 24.24 -35.27
N ASP A 92 -36.30 25.42 -35.72
CA ASP A 92 -37.02 26.42 -34.91
C ASP A 92 -37.80 27.32 -35.89
N ASP A 93 -38.84 26.77 -36.52
CA ASP A 93 -39.96 27.59 -37.01
C ASP A 93 -40.84 27.89 -35.79
N GLY A 94 -41.07 29.18 -35.54
CA GLY A 94 -41.31 29.63 -34.17
C GLY A 94 -42.69 29.35 -33.59
N GLU A 95 -42.74 29.24 -32.26
CA GLU A 95 -43.59 30.10 -31.44
C GLU A 95 -42.93 30.35 -30.06
N GLU A 96 -43.39 31.40 -29.38
CA GLU A 96 -42.77 32.18 -28.31
C GLU A 96 -41.93 31.45 -27.21
N GLY A 97 -40.67 31.88 -27.00
CA GLY A 97 -39.98 31.69 -25.70
C GLY A 97 -38.47 31.44 -25.69
N THR A 98 -37.64 32.48 -25.84
CA THR A 98 -36.16 32.46 -25.67
C THR A 98 -35.36 31.49 -26.56
N SER A 99 -35.04 31.94 -27.77
CA SER A 99 -34.16 31.23 -28.72
C SER A 99 -32.80 30.81 -28.14
N LEU A 100 -32.37 29.58 -28.46
CA LEU A 100 -31.05 29.02 -28.14
C LEU A 100 -29.87 29.91 -28.58
N LEU A 101 -30.04 30.78 -29.58
CA LEU A 101 -29.02 31.75 -30.01
C LEU A 101 -28.68 32.81 -28.95
N GLN A 102 -29.58 33.17 -28.04
CA GLN A 102 -29.26 34.08 -26.93
C GLN A 102 -28.38 33.40 -25.87
N SER A 103 -28.63 32.12 -25.56
CA SER A 103 -27.86 31.35 -24.57
C SER A 103 -26.39 31.16 -24.92
N PHE A 104 -26.04 31.19 -26.22
CA PHE A 104 -24.65 31.08 -26.70
C PHE A 104 -23.99 32.41 -27.10
N GLY A 105 -24.69 33.55 -26.96
CA GLY A 105 -24.17 34.89 -27.27
C GLY A 105 -22.92 35.31 -26.47
N VAL A 106 -22.63 34.62 -25.36
CA VAL A 106 -21.49 34.90 -24.47
C VAL A 106 -20.12 34.61 -25.12
N PHE A 107 -20.05 33.83 -26.20
CA PHE A 107 -18.79 33.41 -26.82
C PHE A 107 -18.40 34.15 -28.10
N ARG A 108 -19.08 35.27 -28.44
CA ARG A 108 -18.75 36.05 -29.65
C ARG A 108 -18.20 37.44 -29.31
N GLN A 109 -16.87 37.54 -29.24
CA GLN A 109 -16.17 38.77 -29.60
C GLN A 109 -15.16 38.46 -30.72
N GLN A 110 -15.16 39.32 -31.75
CA GLN A 110 -14.11 39.35 -32.74
C GLN A 110 -12.86 39.98 -32.10
N HIS A 111 -11.68 39.46 -32.45
CA HIS A 111 -10.37 39.74 -31.85
C HIS A 111 -10.12 39.00 -30.52
N GLY A 112 -9.03 38.24 -30.48
CA GLY A 112 -8.81 37.19 -29.49
C GLY A 112 -8.42 37.68 -28.10
N GLY A 113 -9.17 37.24 -27.09
CA GLY A 113 -8.84 37.36 -25.68
C GLY A 113 -9.65 36.34 -24.87
N GLY A 114 -9.01 35.63 -23.93
CA GLY A 114 -9.71 34.71 -23.04
C GLY A 114 -10.65 35.44 -22.06
N PRO A 115 -11.69 34.79 -21.53
CA PRO A 115 -12.74 35.46 -20.78
C PRO A 115 -12.23 36.16 -19.51
N VAL A 116 -12.56 37.45 -19.40
CA VAL A 116 -12.31 38.29 -18.23
C VAL A 116 -13.04 37.73 -17.01
N ARG A 117 -12.33 37.53 -15.91
CA ARG A 117 -12.93 37.09 -14.64
C ARG A 117 -13.82 38.19 -14.06
N ARG A 118 -15.14 37.97 -14.02
CA ARG A 118 -16.04 38.71 -13.12
C ARG A 118 -15.96 38.15 -11.68
N PRO A 119 -16.16 38.99 -10.65
CA PRO A 119 -15.63 38.72 -9.33
C PRO A 119 -16.42 37.62 -8.60
N ARG A 120 -15.71 36.60 -8.12
CA ARG A 120 -16.26 35.69 -7.10
C ARG A 120 -16.45 36.46 -5.81
N GLY A 121 -17.63 36.32 -5.19
CA GLY A 121 -17.88 36.80 -3.84
C GLY A 121 -16.77 36.36 -2.89
N GLY A 122 -16.15 37.32 -2.22
CA GLY A 122 -14.93 37.12 -1.45
C GLY A 122 -15.15 36.40 -0.14
N ARG A 123 -15.30 35.07 -0.16
CA ARG A 123 -14.75 34.26 0.94
C ARG A 123 -13.23 34.31 0.82
N THR A 124 -12.61 35.25 1.54
CA THR A 124 -11.17 35.30 1.74
C THR A 124 -10.70 33.97 2.30
N ARG A 125 -10.18 33.10 1.43
CA ARG A 125 -9.32 32.00 1.87
C ARG A 125 -8.11 32.64 2.53
N HIS A 126 -8.13 32.76 3.86
CA HIS A 126 -6.98 33.17 4.64
C HIS A 126 -5.84 32.23 4.28
N ARG A 127 -4.84 32.74 3.54
CA ARG A 127 -3.61 32.00 3.30
C ARG A 127 -3.02 31.68 4.67
N GLN A 128 -2.59 30.45 4.88
CA GLN A 128 -1.96 30.02 6.13
C GLN A 128 -0.46 29.80 5.88
N LEU A 129 0.34 30.04 6.92
CA LEU A 129 1.76 29.72 7.00
C LEU A 129 1.99 28.67 8.06
N THR A 130 3.04 27.87 7.88
CA THR A 130 3.52 26.90 8.86
C THR A 130 4.90 27.32 9.33
N PHE A 131 5.10 27.40 10.63
CA PHE A 131 6.40 27.57 11.27
C PHE A 131 6.77 26.30 12.05
N LYS A 132 8.06 25.96 12.06
CA LYS A 132 8.64 25.07 13.06
C LYS A 132 9.20 25.96 14.17
N VAL A 133 8.73 25.78 15.39
CA VAL A 133 9.01 26.68 16.51
C VAL A 133 9.62 25.91 17.66
N SER A 134 10.71 26.42 18.21
CA SER A 134 11.40 25.88 19.40
C SER A 134 11.60 26.98 20.43
N VAL A 135 11.46 26.69 21.72
CA VAL A 135 11.73 27.63 22.82
C VAL A 135 13.15 27.39 23.33
N LEU A 136 13.96 28.45 23.46
CA LEU A 136 15.30 28.34 24.04
C LEU A 136 15.20 28.13 25.55
N ARG A 137 15.92 27.13 26.08
CA ARG A 137 15.89 26.79 27.52
C ARG A 137 16.65 27.80 28.38
N ASN A 138 17.61 28.50 27.80
CA ASN A 138 18.38 29.54 28.48
C ASN A 138 18.21 30.88 27.72
N PRO A 139 17.66 31.95 28.34
CA PRO A 139 17.45 33.23 27.68
C PRO A 139 18.75 33.94 27.27
N THR A 140 19.86 33.73 27.99
CA THR A 140 21.15 34.38 27.71
C THR A 140 21.97 33.69 26.61
N LEU A 141 21.47 32.60 26.02
CA LEU A 141 22.19 31.81 25.03
C LEU A 141 22.41 32.60 23.72
N THR A 142 23.67 32.79 23.35
CA THR A 142 24.07 33.48 22.10
C THR A 142 24.41 32.52 20.95
N HIS A 143 24.80 31.28 21.27
CA HIS A 143 25.25 30.26 20.32
C HIS A 143 24.53 28.94 20.56
N TYR A 144 23.90 28.39 19.52
CA TYR A 144 23.19 27.12 19.56
C TYR A 144 24.15 25.93 19.40
N ARG A 145 24.47 25.24 20.49
CA ARG A 145 25.44 24.14 20.54
C ARG A 145 24.81 22.80 20.20
N SER A 146 23.61 22.51 20.71
CA SER A 146 22.98 21.19 20.56
C SER A 146 21.45 21.24 20.67
N HIS A 147 20.79 20.11 20.38
CA HIS A 147 19.36 19.91 20.59
C HIS A 147 18.90 20.08 22.05
N ARG A 148 19.83 20.06 23.03
CA ARG A 148 19.52 20.29 24.44
C ARG A 148 19.22 21.77 24.75
N ASP A 149 19.69 22.71 23.91
CA ASP A 149 19.58 24.15 24.19
C ASP A 149 18.16 24.71 23.95
N ALA A 150 17.27 23.91 23.35
CA ALA A 150 15.90 24.29 23.05
C ALA A 150 14.90 23.13 23.28
N THR A 151 13.61 23.42 23.17
CA THR A 151 12.55 22.41 23.11
C THR A 151 12.45 21.77 21.72
N PRO A 152 11.94 20.52 21.61
CA PRO A 152 11.60 19.90 20.33
C PRO A 152 10.71 20.82 19.47
N ALA A 153 10.90 20.79 18.15
CA ALA A 153 10.28 21.76 17.26
C ALA A 153 8.78 21.48 17.05
N THR A 154 7.92 22.30 17.65
CA THR A 154 6.46 22.28 17.47
C THR A 154 6.07 22.91 16.14
N ARG A 155 5.09 22.31 15.44
CA ARG A 155 4.57 22.83 14.18
C ARG A 155 3.37 23.75 14.42
N VAL A 156 3.55 25.06 14.28
CA VAL A 156 2.48 26.05 14.44
C VAL A 156 1.96 26.48 13.06
N VAL A 157 0.63 26.60 12.91
CA VAL A 157 -0.03 27.04 11.67
C VAL A 157 -0.84 28.30 11.95
N VAL A 158 -0.54 29.40 11.24
CA VAL A 158 -1.16 30.71 11.46
C VAL A 158 -1.65 31.34 10.14
N PRO A 159 -2.68 32.20 10.15
CA PRO A 159 -3.01 33.06 9.01
C PRO A 159 -1.81 33.96 8.60
N VAL A 160 -1.68 34.24 7.29
CA VAL A 160 -0.65 35.16 6.75
C VAL A 160 -0.82 36.58 7.30
N ASN A 161 -2.08 37.02 7.44
CA ASN A 161 -2.43 38.42 7.69
C ASN A 161 -2.47 38.80 9.18
N LEU A 162 -1.92 37.99 10.08
CA LEU A 162 -1.87 38.37 11.50
C LEU A 162 -0.92 39.55 11.71
N ASN A 163 -1.32 40.49 12.56
CA ASN A 163 -0.40 41.49 13.10
C ASN A 163 0.56 40.86 14.13
N ALA A 164 1.58 41.60 14.56
CA ALA A 164 2.62 41.07 15.47
C ALA A 164 2.06 40.60 16.83
N ALA A 165 1.07 41.30 17.40
CA ALA A 165 0.44 40.92 18.67
C ALA A 165 -0.41 39.65 18.53
N GLU A 166 -1.20 39.56 17.46
CA GLU A 166 -1.99 38.37 17.12
C GLU A 166 -1.09 37.15 16.84
N PHE A 167 0.04 37.34 16.14
CA PHE A 167 0.99 36.26 15.88
C PHE A 167 1.65 35.76 17.17
N ARG A 168 2.06 36.68 18.05
CA ARG A 168 2.57 36.33 19.39
C ARG A 168 1.54 35.59 20.23
N GLN A 169 0.26 35.95 20.14
CA GLN A 169 -0.81 35.20 20.81
C GLN A 169 -0.97 33.80 20.21
N ALA A 170 -1.05 33.68 18.89
CA ALA A 170 -1.17 32.38 18.21
C ALA A 170 0.01 31.44 18.51
N LEU A 171 1.22 31.97 18.76
CA LEU A 171 2.35 31.18 19.24
C LEU A 171 2.14 30.65 20.67
N ARG A 172 1.63 31.48 21.59
CA ARG A 172 1.27 31.06 22.96
C ARG A 172 0.16 30.00 22.97
N ASP A 173 -0.87 30.17 22.16
CA ASP A 173 -2.01 29.23 22.10
C ASP A 173 -1.62 27.84 21.57
N ASN A 174 -0.49 27.72 20.86
CA ASN A 174 -0.04 26.48 20.21
C ASN A 174 1.19 25.84 20.87
N ILE A 175 1.79 26.46 21.89
CA ILE A 175 3.03 26.00 22.53
C ILE A 175 2.90 26.25 24.03
N ALA A 176 2.91 25.17 24.81
CA ALA A 176 2.89 25.24 26.27
C ALA A 176 4.10 26.01 26.84
N ASP A 177 3.88 26.63 28.00
CA ASP A 177 4.93 27.21 28.86
C ASP A 177 5.78 28.32 28.21
N ILE A 178 5.18 29.14 27.33
CA ILE A 178 5.81 30.38 26.84
C ILE A 178 5.61 31.52 27.85
N PRO A 179 6.69 32.21 28.30
CA PRO A 179 6.58 33.38 29.17
C PRO A 179 5.91 34.58 28.48
N LEU A 180 5.30 35.47 29.27
CA LEU A 180 4.54 36.63 28.77
C LEU A 180 5.33 37.53 27.82
N GLN A 181 6.62 37.74 28.10
CA GLN A 181 7.55 38.50 27.27
C GLN A 181 8.62 37.60 26.67
N PHE A 182 8.80 37.69 25.35
CA PHE A 182 9.80 36.93 24.60
C PHE A 182 10.22 37.68 23.32
N ASP A 183 11.35 37.32 22.74
CA ASP A 183 11.78 37.76 21.40
C ASP A 183 11.77 36.60 20.41
N LEU A 184 11.44 36.91 19.15
CA LEU A 184 11.59 35.97 18.05
C LEU A 184 13.03 35.98 17.53
N CYS A 185 13.57 34.79 17.29
CA CYS A 185 14.97 34.56 16.95
C CYS A 185 15.13 33.54 15.81
N LYS A 186 16.31 33.52 15.18
CA LYS A 186 16.75 32.47 14.26
C LYS A 186 18.17 32.01 14.58
N VAL A 187 18.50 30.77 14.22
CA VAL A 187 19.88 30.26 14.25
C VAL A 187 20.48 30.33 12.84
N ASN A 188 21.62 31.00 12.67
CA ASN A 188 22.29 31.11 11.36
C ASN A 188 23.21 29.89 11.08
N GLY A 189 23.87 29.87 9.90
CA GLY A 189 24.78 28.78 9.51
C GLY A 189 26.03 28.63 10.40
N GLN A 190 26.42 29.69 11.13
CA GLN A 190 27.50 29.69 12.12
C GLN A 190 26.98 29.39 13.54
N ARG A 191 25.74 28.92 13.67
CA ARG A 191 25.05 28.62 14.94
C ARG A 191 24.81 29.82 15.87
N LEU A 192 24.98 31.06 15.39
CA LEU A 192 24.65 32.27 16.14
C LEU A 192 23.12 32.45 16.23
N ILE A 193 22.63 32.83 17.42
CA ILE A 193 21.21 33.17 17.64
C ILE A 193 21.01 34.66 17.43
N LEU A 194 20.30 35.02 16.37
CA LEU A 194 20.03 36.39 15.96
C LEU A 194 18.54 36.74 16.21
N PRO A 195 18.22 37.91 16.79
CA PRO A 195 16.84 38.37 16.90
C PRO A 195 16.22 38.68 15.52
N LEU A 196 14.89 38.79 15.47
CA LEU A 196 14.12 39.25 14.33
C LEU A 196 13.48 40.60 14.67
N GLU A 197 13.72 41.61 13.84
CA GLU A 197 13.41 43.02 14.16
C GLU A 197 11.96 43.44 13.80
N GLU A 198 11.26 42.67 12.97
CA GLU A 198 9.85 42.93 12.57
C GLU A 198 9.07 41.60 12.46
N GLU A 199 7.85 41.56 13.00
CA GLU A 199 7.26 40.33 13.54
C GLU A 199 5.87 39.92 12.97
N THR A 200 5.56 40.20 11.69
CA THR A 200 4.39 39.55 11.07
C THR A 200 4.75 38.22 10.37
N PRO A 201 3.84 37.23 10.33
CA PRO A 201 4.05 36.00 9.56
C PRO A 201 4.36 36.26 8.08
N GLN A 202 3.72 37.29 7.51
CA GLN A 202 3.90 37.70 6.12
C GLN A 202 5.32 38.20 5.85
N GLU A 203 5.89 39.04 6.71
CA GLU A 203 7.24 39.60 6.53
C GLU A 203 8.33 38.54 6.70
N ILE A 204 8.23 37.71 7.74
CA ILE A 204 9.15 36.59 7.97
C ILE A 204 9.22 35.68 6.74
N ARG A 205 8.07 35.43 6.09
CA ARG A 205 8.00 34.62 4.88
C ARG A 205 8.47 35.37 3.62
N ALA A 206 8.05 36.62 3.43
CA ALA A 206 8.35 37.42 2.24
C ALA A 206 9.84 37.76 2.12
N ARG A 207 10.48 38.13 3.24
CA ARG A 207 11.92 38.40 3.32
C ARG A 207 12.76 37.13 3.55
N ASN A 208 12.13 35.95 3.60
CA ASN A 208 12.76 34.64 3.84
C ASN A 208 13.71 34.61 5.07
N LEU A 209 13.33 35.29 6.15
CA LEU A 209 14.26 35.61 7.25
C LEU A 209 14.87 34.37 7.91
N LEU A 210 14.11 33.26 7.98
CA LEU A 210 14.53 32.00 8.60
C LEU A 210 15.40 31.12 7.68
N GLY A 211 15.25 31.20 6.35
CA GLY A 211 15.93 30.31 5.41
C GLY A 211 15.64 28.82 5.66
N ARG A 212 16.65 28.08 6.15
CA ARG A 212 16.53 26.66 6.57
C ARG A 212 16.38 26.48 8.10
N SER A 213 16.39 27.57 8.87
CA SER A 213 16.32 27.56 10.33
C SER A 213 14.87 27.39 10.82
N ASN A 214 14.73 26.93 12.08
CA ASN A 214 13.47 27.05 12.80
C ASN A 214 13.27 28.50 13.28
N LEU A 215 12.03 28.85 13.64
CA LEU A 215 11.75 30.02 14.46
C LEU A 215 12.09 29.65 15.91
N TYR A 216 12.86 30.50 16.60
CA TYR A 216 13.18 30.31 18.01
C TYR A 216 12.52 31.38 18.87
N ILE A 217 12.08 31.00 20.05
CA ILE A 217 11.52 31.90 21.06
C ILE A 217 12.54 32.04 22.19
N ARG A 218 12.98 33.27 22.46
CA ARG A 218 13.87 33.61 23.59
C ARG A 218 13.04 34.30 24.69
N PRO A 219 12.90 33.73 25.89
CA PRO A 219 12.31 34.43 27.03
C PRO A 219 13.02 35.75 27.34
N LYS A 220 12.28 36.79 27.72
CA LYS A 220 12.87 37.98 28.37
C LYS A 220 12.99 37.73 29.87
N ILE A 221 14.14 38.11 30.43
CA ILE A 221 14.31 38.20 31.88
C ILE A 221 13.58 39.47 32.32
N THR A 222 12.57 39.34 33.16
CA THR A 222 11.90 40.49 33.78
C THR A 222 12.70 40.89 35.00
N GLU A 223 13.41 42.01 34.92
CA GLU A 223 13.99 42.64 36.11
C GLU A 223 12.84 43.20 36.96
N ALA A 224 12.82 42.85 38.25
CA ALA A 224 11.84 43.38 39.17
C ALA A 224 12.23 44.84 39.50
N ASN A 225 11.38 45.79 39.12
CA ASN A 225 11.57 47.18 39.54
C ASN A 225 11.26 47.30 41.04
N ASP A 226 12.30 47.55 41.83
CA ASP A 226 12.15 48.09 43.18
C ASP A 226 11.46 49.45 43.12
N ASP A 227 10.32 49.58 43.80
CA ASP A 227 9.89 50.87 44.35
C ASP A 227 9.20 50.61 45.69
N SER A 228 9.66 51.30 46.74
CA SER A 228 9.56 50.78 48.11
C SER A 228 8.30 51.20 48.85
N THR A 229 7.56 50.24 49.45
CA THR A 229 7.18 50.29 50.88
C THR A 229 6.52 48.98 51.40
N GLY A 230 7.30 48.17 52.13
CA GLY A 230 6.80 47.32 53.24
C GLY A 230 6.04 46.03 52.90
N GLY A 231 6.75 44.91 52.74
CA GLY A 231 6.19 43.55 52.76
C GLY A 231 7.22 42.49 52.34
N GLU A 232 7.24 41.32 53.00
CA GLU A 232 8.22 40.26 52.74
C GLU A 232 8.11 39.68 51.31
N VAL A 233 9.25 39.44 50.66
CA VAL A 233 9.32 38.79 49.34
C VAL A 233 9.96 37.41 49.48
N VAL A 234 9.15 36.37 49.25
CA VAL A 234 9.62 34.98 49.14
C VAL A 234 10.08 34.72 47.70
N GLN A 235 11.29 34.20 47.53
CA GLN A 235 11.77 33.71 46.24
C GLN A 235 10.97 32.46 45.82
N SER A 236 10.39 32.46 44.62
CA SER A 236 9.70 31.30 44.06
C SER A 236 10.40 30.86 42.77
N GLU A 237 11.24 29.82 42.88
CA GLU A 237 11.76 29.09 41.74
C GLU A 237 10.67 28.21 41.12
N MET A 238 10.47 28.25 39.80
CA MET A 238 9.67 27.24 39.11
C MET A 238 10.53 26.04 38.72
N ALA A 239 10.62 25.07 39.62
CA ALA A 239 11.11 23.73 39.30
C ALA A 239 10.04 22.92 38.53
N ILE A 240 10.43 22.29 37.41
CA ILE A 240 9.63 21.26 36.75
C ILE A 240 10.10 19.90 37.27
N VAL A 241 9.22 19.20 37.98
CA VAL A 241 9.51 17.93 38.65
C VAL A 241 9.70 16.80 37.63
N LEU A 242 10.78 16.03 37.79
CA LEU A 242 10.95 14.71 37.20
C LEU A 242 10.73 13.65 38.28
N HIS A 243 10.00 12.59 37.95
CA HIS A 243 9.93 11.37 38.77
C HIS A 243 10.51 10.21 37.97
N ASP A 244 11.63 9.68 38.42
CA ASP A 244 12.13 8.33 38.14
C ASP A 244 12.35 7.64 39.49
N THR A 245 11.97 6.37 39.63
CA THR A 245 12.11 5.60 40.86
C THR A 245 13.32 4.67 40.83
N GLU A 246 14.35 5.08 41.57
CA GLU A 246 15.25 4.28 42.43
C GLU A 246 15.66 2.85 42.03
N THR A 247 16.98 2.64 41.94
CA THR A 247 17.65 1.49 42.57
C THR A 247 18.83 1.99 43.43
N PRO A 248 19.28 1.26 44.47
CA PRO A 248 20.04 1.85 45.58
C PRO A 248 21.57 1.72 45.51
N ASP A 249 22.21 2.50 46.38
CA ASP A 249 23.63 2.87 46.49
C ASP A 249 24.58 1.80 47.07
N HIS A 250 25.87 1.88 46.73
CA HIS A 250 26.98 2.06 47.71
C HIS A 250 28.40 2.01 47.08
N GLY A 251 29.18 3.09 47.26
CA GLY A 251 30.51 2.93 47.90
C GLY A 251 31.83 3.29 47.19
N ARG A 252 32.23 4.58 47.31
CA ARG A 252 33.61 5.10 47.56
C ARG A 252 34.73 5.12 46.48
N HIS A 253 35.45 6.26 46.52
CA HIS A 253 36.83 6.65 46.13
C HIS A 253 37.78 5.61 45.47
N ASN A 254 38.72 5.97 44.59
CA ASN A 254 39.58 7.18 44.59
C ASN A 254 40.22 7.50 43.20
N VAL A 255 40.98 8.62 43.14
CA VAL A 255 41.74 9.19 42.00
C VAL A 255 42.71 8.23 41.29
N GLN A 256 42.75 8.24 39.94
CA GLN A 256 43.94 8.54 39.08
C GLN A 256 43.59 8.53 37.56
N GLU A 257 44.15 9.47 36.78
CA GLU A 257 44.37 9.40 35.32
C GLU A 257 45.88 9.09 35.07
N PRO A 258 46.38 8.71 33.86
CA PRO A 258 45.71 8.55 32.55
C PRO A 258 46.12 7.26 31.77
N GLU A 259 45.85 7.29 30.45
CA GLU A 259 46.63 6.73 29.33
C GLU A 259 46.21 5.42 28.62
N VAL A 260 46.68 5.34 27.38
CA VAL A 260 46.16 4.56 26.24
C VAL A 260 47.19 3.51 25.82
N ILE A 261 46.76 2.33 25.34
CA ILE A 261 47.37 1.60 24.20
C ILE A 261 46.45 0.43 23.76
N ARG A 262 46.70 -0.06 22.54
CA ARG A 262 45.93 -1.07 21.78
C ARG A 262 46.51 -2.49 21.99
N GLU A 263 46.04 -3.43 21.16
CA GLU A 263 46.63 -4.75 20.86
C GLU A 263 46.34 -5.84 21.92
N GLU A 264 46.19 -7.12 21.59
CA GLU A 264 45.93 -7.80 20.29
C GLU A 264 45.28 -9.18 20.53
N PHE A 265 44.92 -9.89 19.47
CA PHE A 265 44.56 -11.32 19.55
C PHE A 265 45.78 -12.15 19.94
N TYR A 266 45.63 -13.07 20.90
CA TYR A 266 46.44 -14.29 20.95
C TYR A 266 45.59 -15.48 21.42
N ILE A 267 45.75 -16.60 20.72
CA ILE A 267 45.21 -17.91 21.08
C ILE A 267 46.30 -18.63 21.87
N ASP A 268 45.95 -19.32 22.95
CA ASP A 268 46.81 -20.37 23.49
C ASP A 268 45.97 -21.62 23.81
N SER A 269 46.59 -22.78 23.62
CA SER A 269 45.94 -24.09 23.64
C SER A 269 46.35 -24.85 24.90
N ALA A 270 45.37 -25.31 25.69
CA ALA A 270 45.60 -26.27 26.76
C ALA A 270 44.48 -27.31 26.77
N GLU A 271 44.86 -28.58 26.60
CA GLU A 271 43.97 -29.73 26.72
C GLU A 271 43.73 -30.07 28.20
N SER A 272 42.48 -30.20 28.63
CA SER A 272 42.13 -31.10 29.74
C SER A 272 40.63 -31.44 29.76
N GLU A 273 40.37 -32.73 29.52
CA GLU A 273 39.28 -33.54 30.08
C GLU A 273 37.81 -33.15 29.79
N VAL A 274 37.18 -34.05 29.03
CA VAL A 274 35.75 -34.12 28.75
C VAL A 274 34.90 -34.27 30.01
N SER A 275 33.80 -33.51 30.09
CA SER A 275 32.67 -33.81 30.98
C SER A 275 31.37 -33.50 30.23
N ASP A 276 30.38 -34.39 30.37
CA ASP A 276 29.20 -34.46 29.51
C ASP A 276 28.26 -33.25 29.67
N LEU A 277 28.25 -32.36 28.69
CA LEU A 277 27.28 -31.26 28.52
C LEU A 277 26.86 -31.15 27.05
N ASP A 278 26.20 -32.20 26.57
CA ASP A 278 25.63 -32.29 25.23
C ASP A 278 24.34 -31.45 25.04
N GLU A 279 24.10 -31.09 23.77
CA GLU A 279 22.78 -30.92 23.15
C GLU A 279 21.70 -30.09 23.89
N ALA A 280 21.88 -28.77 23.97
CA ALA A 280 20.81 -27.83 24.35
C ALA A 280 20.35 -26.88 23.21
N VAL A 281 20.75 -27.15 21.96
CA VAL A 281 20.34 -26.36 20.78
C VAL A 281 20.00 -27.28 19.59
N LEU A 282 18.84 -27.97 19.66
CA LEU A 282 18.03 -28.39 18.49
C LEU A 282 16.72 -29.14 18.84
N ALA A 283 16.46 -29.46 20.11
CA ALA A 283 15.16 -29.96 20.56
C ALA A 283 14.22 -28.79 20.93
N SER A 284 13.29 -28.43 20.03
CA SER A 284 12.07 -27.75 20.47
C SER A 284 11.17 -28.78 21.17
N PRO A 285 10.54 -28.48 22.32
CA PRO A 285 9.58 -29.40 22.92
C PRO A 285 8.44 -29.65 21.94
N GLU A 286 8.00 -30.90 21.84
CA GLU A 286 6.72 -31.23 21.22
C GLU A 286 5.62 -30.51 22.01
N GLN A 287 5.09 -29.43 21.47
CA GLN A 287 3.98 -28.71 22.08
C GLN A 287 2.72 -29.56 21.90
N ASN A 288 2.03 -29.86 23.00
CA ASN A 288 0.74 -30.57 23.02
C ASN A 288 -0.18 -30.13 21.86
N ASP A 289 -0.64 -31.09 21.05
CA ASP A 289 -1.53 -30.90 19.88
C ASP A 289 -2.97 -30.43 20.24
N SER A 290 -3.19 -29.79 21.40
CA SER A 290 -4.51 -29.25 21.77
C SER A 290 -4.93 -28.01 20.97
N HIS A 291 -4.07 -27.50 20.07
CA HIS A 291 -4.37 -26.40 19.17
C HIS A 291 -4.85 -26.87 17.78
N ASP A 292 -4.82 -28.17 17.49
CA ASP A 292 -5.33 -28.72 16.22
C ASP A 292 -6.87 -28.72 16.16
N GLU A 293 -7.55 -28.72 17.31
CA GLU A 293 -9.03 -28.76 17.38
C GLU A 293 -9.69 -27.37 17.24
N MET A 294 -8.95 -26.27 17.40
CA MET A 294 -9.52 -24.93 17.30
C MET A 294 -9.67 -24.50 15.84
N ASP A 295 -10.87 -24.04 15.46
CA ASP A 295 -11.09 -23.44 14.14
C ASP A 295 -10.45 -22.05 14.01
N LEU A 296 -10.23 -21.62 12.76
CA LEU A 296 -9.65 -20.30 12.44
C LEU A 296 -10.47 -19.14 13.02
N ALA A 297 -11.80 -19.30 13.09
CA ALA A 297 -12.70 -18.25 13.53
C ALA A 297 -12.57 -17.99 15.04
N THR A 298 -12.37 -19.04 15.83
CA THR A 298 -12.15 -18.97 17.28
C THR A 298 -10.79 -18.34 17.56
N VAL A 299 -9.72 -18.83 16.92
CA VAL A 299 -8.36 -18.28 17.06
C VAL A 299 -8.31 -16.78 16.74
N LEU A 300 -9.03 -16.33 15.71
CA LEU A 300 -9.10 -14.91 15.36
C LEU A 300 -10.02 -14.09 16.28
N LYS A 301 -11.13 -14.64 16.79
CA LYS A 301 -11.96 -13.95 17.79
C LYS A 301 -11.18 -13.69 19.08
N ASP A 302 -10.51 -14.71 19.63
CA ASP A 302 -9.67 -14.58 20.82
C ASP A 302 -8.60 -13.49 20.63
N PHE A 303 -7.99 -13.43 19.44
CA PHE A 303 -7.04 -12.38 19.08
C PHE A 303 -7.71 -11.00 19.05
N GLN A 304 -8.88 -10.87 18.44
CA GLN A 304 -9.60 -9.60 18.35
C GLN A 304 -10.03 -9.08 19.73
N GLU A 305 -10.58 -9.94 20.58
CA GLU A 305 -11.01 -9.58 21.95
C GLU A 305 -9.82 -9.16 22.83
N THR A 306 -8.64 -9.77 22.63
CA THR A 306 -7.43 -9.43 23.38
C THR A 306 -6.76 -8.14 22.91
N HIS A 307 -6.80 -7.84 21.60
CA HIS A 307 -5.93 -6.83 21.00
C HIS A 307 -6.64 -5.64 20.33
N LEU A 308 -7.93 -5.72 20.02
CA LEU A 308 -8.63 -4.67 19.27
C LEU A 308 -9.56 -3.83 20.15
N ASP A 309 -9.56 -2.53 19.85
CA ASP A 309 -10.50 -1.54 20.38
C ASP A 309 -11.63 -1.37 19.37
N THR A 310 -12.71 -2.15 19.55
CA THR A 310 -13.92 -2.12 18.71
C THR A 310 -14.83 -0.93 19.04
N SER A 311 -14.59 -0.24 20.16
CA SER A 311 -15.36 0.94 20.59
C SER A 311 -14.90 2.23 19.91
N ASN A 312 -13.64 2.31 19.49
CA ASN A 312 -13.07 3.49 18.83
C ASN A 312 -12.66 3.22 17.38
N TYR A 313 -12.81 4.25 16.56
CA TYR A 313 -12.49 4.19 15.13
C TYR A 313 -11.11 4.78 14.80
N CYS A 314 -10.52 4.29 13.72
CA CYS A 314 -9.37 4.89 13.04
C CYS A 314 -9.77 5.26 11.61
N THR A 315 -10.02 6.54 11.33
CA THR A 315 -10.37 7.02 9.99
C THR A 315 -9.20 6.89 9.00
N VAL A 316 -9.47 6.26 7.86
CA VAL A 316 -8.52 6.02 6.76
C VAL A 316 -9.10 6.59 5.47
N ILE A 317 -8.51 7.69 5.01
CA ILE A 317 -8.91 8.36 3.77
C ILE A 317 -8.24 7.67 2.58
N ALA A 318 -9.03 6.96 1.77
CA ALA A 318 -8.58 6.10 0.69
C ALA A 318 -8.87 6.70 -0.70
N ARG A 319 -7.96 6.46 -1.67
CA ARG A 319 -8.21 6.72 -3.09
C ARG A 319 -8.23 5.41 -3.86
N ARG A 320 -9.36 5.09 -4.50
CA ARG A 320 -9.59 3.81 -5.22
C ARG A 320 -8.51 3.41 -6.24
N ARG A 321 -7.82 4.38 -6.86
CA ARG A 321 -6.73 4.14 -7.84
C ARG A 321 -5.31 4.15 -7.23
N LYS A 322 -5.21 4.20 -5.89
CA LYS A 322 -3.98 4.37 -5.09
C LYS A 322 -4.18 3.77 -3.69
N ILE A 323 -4.68 2.54 -3.58
CA ILE A 323 -5.07 1.94 -2.29
C ILE A 323 -3.84 1.75 -1.39
N LEU A 324 -2.82 1.04 -1.87
CA LEU A 324 -1.57 0.77 -1.14
C LEU A 324 -0.85 2.05 -0.75
N HIS A 325 -0.85 3.06 -1.62
CA HIS A 325 -0.28 4.36 -1.28
C HIS A 325 -1.11 5.07 -0.20
N SER A 326 -2.44 4.96 -0.23
CA SER A 326 -3.32 5.54 0.81
C SER A 326 -3.14 4.82 2.15
N ALA A 327 -3.03 3.48 2.13
CA ALA A 327 -2.73 2.66 3.31
C ALA A 327 -1.35 2.99 3.90
N CYS A 328 -0.27 2.96 3.10
CA CYS A 328 1.06 3.40 3.54
C CYS A 328 1.04 4.83 4.11
N MET A 329 0.27 5.74 3.49
CA MET A 329 0.13 7.12 3.99
C MET A 329 -0.62 7.17 5.33
N ALA A 330 -1.63 6.33 5.55
CA ALA A 330 -2.33 6.20 6.83
C ALA A 330 -1.42 5.64 7.93
N LEU A 331 -0.73 4.51 7.66
CA LEU A 331 0.25 3.90 8.59
C LEU A 331 1.38 4.86 8.99
N SER A 332 1.69 5.88 8.16
CA SER A 332 2.68 6.93 8.47
C SER A 332 2.16 8.08 9.36
N LYS A 333 0.89 8.07 9.78
CA LYS A 333 0.29 9.13 10.60
C LYS A 333 0.44 8.83 12.08
N SER A 334 0.76 9.86 12.87
CA SER A 334 0.85 9.79 14.33
C SER A 334 -0.48 9.44 15.02
N TYR A 335 -1.61 9.66 14.34
CA TYR A 335 -2.96 9.32 14.84
C TYR A 335 -3.46 7.95 14.37
N PHE A 336 -2.70 7.22 13.54
CA PHE A 336 -3.10 5.89 13.09
C PHE A 336 -2.88 4.87 14.21
N ALA A 337 -3.95 4.16 14.56
CA ALA A 337 -3.93 3.10 15.55
C ALA A 337 -4.42 1.81 14.89
N TRP A 338 -3.53 0.85 14.68
CA TRP A 338 -3.83 -0.42 13.99
C TRP A 338 -4.88 -1.25 14.75
N HIS A 339 -4.96 -1.10 16.07
CA HIS A 339 -5.87 -1.84 16.94
C HIS A 339 -7.29 -1.27 16.97
N LYS A 340 -7.51 -0.03 16.49
CA LYS A 340 -8.84 0.60 16.42
C LYS A 340 -9.58 0.18 15.16
N LEU A 341 -10.90 0.16 15.23
CA LEU A 341 -11.76 -0.27 14.12
C LEU A 341 -11.61 0.67 12.90
N PRO A 342 -11.18 0.20 11.71
CA PRO A 342 -10.95 1.07 10.56
C PRO A 342 -12.26 1.69 10.06
N ASN A 343 -12.30 3.00 9.90
CA ASN A 343 -13.39 3.71 9.22
C ASN A 343 -12.89 4.19 7.85
N ILE A 344 -13.28 3.52 6.77
CA ILE A 344 -12.75 3.79 5.43
C ILE A 344 -13.58 4.86 4.71
N GLU A 345 -12.93 5.99 4.40
CA GLU A 345 -13.53 7.08 3.62
C GLU A 345 -12.92 7.12 2.21
N PHE A 346 -13.68 6.72 1.19
CA PHE A 346 -13.24 6.82 -0.20
C PHE A 346 -13.40 8.25 -0.75
N VAL A 347 -12.31 8.87 -1.20
CA VAL A 347 -12.30 10.26 -1.66
C VAL A 347 -13.17 10.45 -2.91
N GLY A 348 -14.30 11.14 -2.73
CA GLY A 348 -15.26 11.45 -3.80
C GLY A 348 -16.42 10.45 -3.91
N GLU A 349 -16.49 9.49 -2.99
CA GLU A 349 -17.56 8.51 -2.86
C GLU A 349 -18.44 8.90 -1.65
N MET A 350 -19.77 8.76 -1.77
CA MET A 350 -20.73 9.19 -0.74
C MET A 350 -21.27 7.95 -0.03
N ALA A 351 -20.44 7.34 0.81
CA ALA A 351 -20.77 6.14 1.56
C ALA A 351 -20.13 6.15 2.95
N ASP A 352 -20.94 5.85 3.96
CA ASP A 352 -20.50 5.61 5.33
C ASP A 352 -20.02 4.16 5.48
N ASP A 353 -18.97 3.93 6.29
CA ASP A 353 -18.37 2.61 6.46
C ASP A 353 -19.10 1.74 7.50
N TYR A 354 -20.27 1.24 7.11
CA TYR A 354 -20.94 0.12 7.80
C TYR A 354 -20.33 -1.25 7.43
N GLY A 355 -19.07 -1.29 6.95
CA GLY A 355 -18.30 -2.49 6.65
C GLY A 355 -18.12 -2.82 5.17
N GLY A 356 -18.98 -2.30 4.28
CA GLY A 356 -18.81 -2.42 2.82
C GLY A 356 -17.51 -1.77 2.32
N PRO A 357 -17.30 -0.46 2.60
CA PRO A 357 -16.04 0.23 2.33
C PRO A 357 -14.81 -0.44 2.95
N ARG A 358 -14.91 -0.94 4.19
CA ARG A 358 -13.84 -1.70 4.87
C ARG A 358 -13.41 -2.96 4.10
N ARG A 359 -14.36 -3.82 3.74
CA ARG A 359 -14.06 -5.09 3.04
C ARG A 359 -13.42 -4.82 1.68
N GLU A 360 -13.99 -3.91 0.90
CA GLU A 360 -13.46 -3.54 -0.42
C GLU A 360 -12.06 -2.91 -0.33
N PHE A 361 -11.81 -2.07 0.69
CA PHE A 361 -10.48 -1.51 0.91
C PHE A 361 -9.44 -2.58 1.22
N PHE A 362 -9.71 -3.50 2.14
CA PHE A 362 -8.76 -4.56 2.47
C PHE A 362 -8.55 -5.54 1.32
N ARG A 363 -9.60 -5.87 0.57
CA ARG A 363 -9.53 -6.67 -0.66
C ARG A 363 -8.60 -6.04 -1.70
N LEU A 364 -8.85 -4.77 -2.07
CA LEU A 364 -7.99 -4.05 -2.99
C LEU A 364 -6.57 -3.84 -2.44
N LEU A 365 -6.42 -3.70 -1.12
CA LEU A 365 -5.12 -3.57 -0.47
C LEU A 365 -4.31 -4.85 -0.59
N MET A 366 -4.88 -6.04 -0.44
CA MET A 366 -4.17 -7.30 -0.65
C MET A 366 -3.70 -7.42 -2.10
N VAL A 367 -4.56 -7.07 -3.07
CA VAL A 367 -4.20 -7.06 -4.50
C VAL A 367 -3.06 -6.07 -4.82
N GLU A 368 -3.13 -4.82 -4.34
CA GLU A 368 -2.02 -3.85 -4.55
C GLU A 368 -0.76 -4.24 -3.75
N THR A 369 -0.88 -4.85 -2.56
CA THR A 369 0.25 -5.32 -1.74
C THR A 369 1.06 -6.39 -2.48
N GLN A 370 0.39 -7.36 -3.10
CA GLN A 370 1.02 -8.39 -3.93
C GLN A 370 1.68 -7.78 -5.17
N ASN A 371 0.91 -6.99 -5.96
CA ASN A 371 1.32 -6.59 -7.30
C ASN A 371 2.18 -5.32 -7.37
N SER A 372 2.19 -4.47 -6.33
CA SER A 372 2.80 -3.11 -6.39
C SER A 372 3.86 -2.82 -5.34
N LEU A 373 4.06 -3.67 -4.31
CA LEU A 373 5.22 -3.51 -3.41
C LEU A 373 6.52 -4.10 -3.97
N GLY A 374 6.42 -5.06 -4.89
CA GLY A 374 7.57 -5.75 -5.48
C GLY A 374 8.33 -6.67 -4.51
N ILE A 375 7.75 -6.98 -3.34
CA ILE A 375 8.35 -7.85 -2.31
C ILE A 375 8.21 -9.35 -2.60
N PHE A 376 7.44 -9.71 -3.64
CA PHE A 376 7.16 -11.07 -4.03
C PHE A 376 7.52 -11.29 -5.50
N GLU A 377 7.92 -12.52 -5.83
CA GLU A 377 8.25 -12.97 -7.19
C GLU A 377 7.78 -14.42 -7.42
N GLY A 378 7.81 -14.87 -8.67
CA GLY A 378 7.32 -16.20 -9.07
C GLY A 378 5.92 -16.19 -9.68
N LYS A 379 5.23 -17.33 -9.61
CA LYS A 379 3.93 -17.55 -10.27
C LYS A 379 2.74 -17.00 -9.44
N PRO A 380 1.70 -16.43 -10.07
CA PRO A 380 0.46 -16.08 -9.37
C PRO A 380 -0.12 -17.27 -8.57
N GLY A 381 -0.45 -17.04 -7.31
CA GLY A 381 -0.92 -18.09 -6.37
C GLY A 381 0.18 -18.96 -5.74
N SER A 382 1.45 -18.83 -6.17
CA SER A 382 2.60 -19.55 -5.62
C SER A 382 3.84 -18.65 -5.71
N LEU A 383 3.88 -17.62 -4.86
CA LEU A 383 4.92 -16.60 -4.80
C LEU A 383 5.95 -16.88 -3.70
N LEU A 384 7.19 -16.48 -3.97
CA LEU A 384 8.31 -16.42 -3.02
C LEU A 384 8.64 -14.96 -2.69
N PHE A 385 9.44 -14.72 -1.65
CA PHE A 385 9.96 -13.38 -1.36
C PHE A 385 11.05 -12.98 -2.36
N SER A 386 11.00 -11.75 -2.86
CA SER A 386 12.01 -11.22 -3.77
C SER A 386 13.33 -10.94 -3.03
N TYR A 387 14.47 -11.34 -3.59
CA TYR A 387 15.78 -11.01 -3.03
C TYR A 387 16.23 -9.58 -3.38
N SER A 388 15.75 -8.57 -2.64
CA SER A 388 16.06 -7.14 -2.89
C SER A 388 16.55 -6.38 -1.66
N GLN A 389 17.82 -6.00 -1.68
CA GLN A 389 18.47 -5.15 -0.67
C GLN A 389 17.89 -3.72 -0.62
N GLN A 390 17.38 -3.21 -1.75
CA GLN A 390 16.72 -1.89 -1.81
C GLN A 390 15.35 -1.91 -1.11
N LEU A 391 14.59 -3.00 -1.26
CA LEU A 391 13.32 -3.16 -0.55
C LEU A 391 13.54 -3.39 0.95
N LEU A 392 14.57 -4.17 1.30
CA LEU A 392 14.95 -4.42 2.70
C LEU A 392 15.36 -3.12 3.41
N SER A 393 16.30 -2.35 2.85
CA SER A 393 16.76 -1.08 3.41
C SER A 393 15.67 0.01 3.47
N SER A 394 14.60 -0.10 2.68
CA SER A 394 13.43 0.80 2.72
C SER A 394 12.24 0.26 3.53
N ASN A 395 12.45 -0.76 4.37
CA ASN A 395 11.44 -1.38 5.25
C ASN A 395 10.17 -1.85 4.52
N LYS A 396 10.31 -2.32 3.27
CA LYS A 396 9.16 -2.72 2.43
C LYS A 396 8.54 -4.04 2.85
N PHE A 397 9.35 -4.99 3.30
CA PHE A 397 8.85 -6.26 3.84
C PHE A 397 8.11 -6.03 5.16
N TYR A 398 8.65 -5.16 6.03
CA TYR A 398 7.99 -4.75 7.27
C TYR A 398 6.63 -4.09 7.00
N MET A 399 6.58 -3.16 6.03
CA MET A 399 5.33 -2.52 5.63
C MET A 399 4.31 -3.54 5.10
N ALA A 400 4.74 -4.50 4.27
CA ALA A 400 3.85 -5.55 3.75
C ALA A 400 3.28 -6.42 4.87
N GLY A 401 4.14 -6.90 5.78
CA GLY A 401 3.71 -7.68 6.95
C GLY A 401 2.69 -6.91 7.78
N LYS A 402 2.98 -5.64 8.10
CA LYS A 402 2.06 -4.79 8.87
C LYS A 402 0.70 -4.59 8.18
N LEU A 403 0.68 -4.39 6.86
CA LEU A 403 -0.55 -4.26 6.07
C LEU A 403 -1.37 -5.56 6.04
N ILE A 404 -0.70 -6.72 5.91
CA ILE A 404 -1.35 -8.03 5.91
C ILE A 404 -1.90 -8.38 7.30
N ALA A 405 -1.13 -8.19 8.37
CA ALA A 405 -1.61 -8.39 9.74
C ALA A 405 -2.79 -7.47 10.06
N TRP A 406 -2.73 -6.19 9.65
CA TRP A 406 -3.83 -5.24 9.84
C TRP A 406 -5.09 -5.64 9.05
N SER A 407 -4.95 -6.22 7.85
CA SER A 407 -6.07 -6.79 7.09
C SER A 407 -6.73 -7.95 7.84
N ILE A 408 -5.96 -9.00 8.15
CA ILE A 408 -6.52 -10.23 8.75
C ILE A 408 -7.08 -9.96 10.15
N ALA A 409 -6.39 -9.16 10.97
CA ALA A 409 -6.85 -8.78 12.30
C ALA A 409 -8.24 -8.13 12.27
N HIS A 410 -8.57 -7.32 11.26
CA HIS A 410 -9.88 -6.67 11.11
C HIS A 410 -10.88 -7.45 10.25
N ASN A 411 -10.75 -8.79 10.21
CA ASN A 411 -11.57 -9.69 9.40
C ASN A 411 -11.53 -9.35 7.89
N GLY A 412 -10.40 -8.83 7.41
CA GLY A 412 -10.09 -8.69 5.99
C GLY A 412 -9.42 -9.94 5.42
N PRO A 413 -9.27 -10.04 4.08
CA PRO A 413 -8.59 -11.16 3.44
C PRO A 413 -7.09 -11.18 3.79
N GLY A 414 -6.52 -12.40 3.81
CA GLY A 414 -5.09 -12.62 3.79
C GLY A 414 -4.49 -12.54 2.38
N PRO A 415 -3.16 -12.73 2.24
CA PRO A 415 -2.49 -12.56 0.96
C PRO A 415 -2.80 -13.69 -0.03
N ARG A 416 -3.13 -14.92 0.42
CA ARG A 416 -3.49 -16.09 -0.43
C ARG A 416 -2.55 -16.35 -1.62
N CYS A 417 -1.28 -15.97 -1.51
CA CYS A 417 -0.34 -15.97 -2.62
C CYS A 417 1.01 -16.60 -2.28
N ILE A 418 1.33 -16.83 -1.01
CA ILE A 418 2.62 -17.38 -0.61
C ILE A 418 2.66 -18.88 -0.99
N ASN A 419 3.78 -19.33 -1.54
CA ASN A 419 4.01 -20.75 -1.81
C ASN A 419 3.80 -21.61 -0.55
N ARG A 420 3.15 -22.76 -0.70
CA ARG A 420 2.78 -23.66 0.40
C ARG A 420 3.98 -24.08 1.26
N HIS A 421 5.06 -24.53 0.64
CA HIS A 421 6.25 -25.00 1.36
C HIS A 421 6.98 -23.83 2.03
N LEU A 422 7.09 -22.68 1.36
CA LEU A 422 7.64 -21.47 1.96
C LEU A 422 6.88 -21.07 3.23
N PHE A 423 5.54 -21.06 3.20
CA PHE A 423 4.76 -20.74 4.40
C PHE A 423 5.01 -21.74 5.55
N CYS A 424 5.08 -23.04 5.25
CA CYS A 424 5.45 -24.07 6.23
C CYS A 424 6.85 -23.81 6.83
N LEU A 425 7.86 -23.53 6.00
CA LEU A 425 9.22 -23.20 6.43
C LEU A 425 9.26 -21.92 7.31
N MET A 426 8.52 -20.87 6.94
CA MET A 426 8.38 -19.66 7.76
C MET A 426 7.73 -19.95 9.12
N CYS A 427 6.81 -20.92 9.20
CA CYS A 427 6.22 -21.39 10.44
C CYS A 427 7.11 -22.39 11.21
N GLY A 428 8.34 -22.66 10.74
CA GLY A 428 9.27 -23.60 11.35
C GLY A 428 8.89 -25.07 11.21
N GLN A 429 8.01 -25.41 10.28
CA GLN A 429 7.53 -26.78 10.07
C GLN A 429 8.51 -27.57 9.19
N LYS A 430 8.82 -28.81 9.60
CA LYS A 430 9.54 -29.77 8.75
C LYS A 430 8.58 -30.24 7.66
N THR A 431 8.83 -29.85 6.41
CA THR A 431 8.02 -30.21 5.24
C THR A 431 8.90 -30.87 4.18
N SER A 432 8.35 -31.82 3.42
CA SER A 432 9.06 -32.30 2.23
C SER A 432 9.07 -31.21 1.16
N LEU A 433 10.13 -31.22 0.35
CA LEU A 433 10.31 -30.33 -0.80
C LEU A 433 10.37 -31.14 -2.11
N ASP A 434 10.06 -32.43 -2.07
CA ASP A 434 10.08 -33.35 -3.22
C ASP A 434 9.17 -32.86 -4.35
N ASP A 435 7.94 -32.46 -3.98
CA ASP A 435 6.87 -31.96 -4.83
C ASP A 435 6.93 -30.44 -5.08
N PHE A 436 8.00 -29.77 -4.64
CA PHE A 436 8.17 -28.33 -4.85
C PHE A 436 8.29 -28.00 -6.35
N ASP A 437 7.39 -27.13 -6.84
CA ASP A 437 7.37 -26.61 -8.21
C ASP A 437 8.56 -25.66 -8.46
N VAL A 438 9.61 -26.19 -9.09
CA VAL A 438 10.85 -25.47 -9.42
C VAL A 438 10.60 -24.28 -10.37
N GLU A 439 9.56 -24.36 -11.21
CA GLU A 439 9.18 -23.29 -12.14
C GLU A 439 8.67 -22.02 -11.42
N VAL A 440 8.50 -22.04 -10.10
CA VAL A 440 8.23 -20.85 -9.29
C VAL A 440 9.44 -19.90 -9.23
N PHE A 441 10.66 -20.40 -9.37
CA PHE A 441 11.86 -19.54 -9.41
C PHE A 441 11.87 -18.68 -10.67
N MET A 442 12.32 -17.42 -10.55
CA MET A 442 12.43 -16.49 -11.69
C MET A 442 13.73 -16.64 -12.50
N ASP A 443 14.70 -17.37 -11.96
CA ASP A 443 16.05 -17.51 -12.48
C ASP A 443 16.20 -18.87 -13.18
N ASP A 444 16.36 -18.84 -14.50
CA ASP A 444 16.40 -20.06 -15.32
C ASP A 444 17.68 -20.89 -15.10
N ASP A 445 18.78 -20.31 -14.59
CA ASP A 445 19.99 -21.05 -14.24
C ASP A 445 19.75 -21.86 -12.95
N ILE A 446 19.02 -21.27 -11.98
CA ILE A 446 18.59 -21.99 -10.75
C ILE A 446 17.70 -23.18 -11.13
N LYS A 447 16.72 -22.99 -12.03
CA LYS A 447 15.85 -24.09 -12.48
C LYS A 447 16.65 -25.22 -13.12
N GLN A 448 17.46 -24.91 -14.13
CA GLN A 448 18.27 -25.90 -14.86
C GLN A 448 19.23 -26.66 -13.94
N ASN A 449 19.79 -26.00 -12.94
CA ASN A 449 20.69 -26.66 -11.99
C ASN A 449 19.92 -27.57 -11.01
N ILE A 450 18.74 -27.17 -10.55
CA ILE A 450 17.86 -28.05 -9.75
C ILE A 450 17.34 -29.23 -10.59
N GLU A 451 17.07 -29.05 -11.89
CA GLU A 451 16.71 -30.13 -12.81
C GLU A 451 17.87 -31.12 -13.01
N LYS A 452 19.10 -30.64 -13.22
CA LYS A 452 20.29 -31.51 -13.29
C LYS A 452 20.48 -32.34 -12.02
N VAL A 453 20.30 -31.74 -10.84
CA VAL A 453 20.30 -32.46 -9.55
C VAL A 453 19.16 -33.48 -9.50
N SER A 454 17.96 -33.11 -9.96
CA SER A 454 16.78 -33.99 -9.94
C SER A 454 16.91 -35.20 -10.88
N ASN A 455 17.65 -35.05 -11.98
CA ASN A 455 17.87 -36.09 -13.00
C ASN A 455 19.12 -36.97 -12.72
N CYS A 456 19.94 -36.63 -11.73
CA CYS A 456 21.14 -37.38 -11.37
C CYS A 456 20.76 -38.78 -10.83
N SER A 457 21.08 -39.83 -11.59
CA SER A 457 20.64 -41.20 -11.31
C SER A 457 21.76 -42.25 -11.31
N THR A 458 22.90 -41.94 -11.91
CA THR A 458 24.07 -42.83 -12.04
C THR A 458 25.30 -42.25 -11.32
N PRO A 459 26.29 -43.08 -10.94
CA PRO A 459 27.56 -42.60 -10.39
C PRO A 459 28.30 -41.63 -11.33
N GLU A 460 28.13 -41.81 -12.64
CA GLU A 460 28.66 -40.94 -13.69
C GLU A 460 27.98 -39.56 -13.68
N ASP A 461 26.64 -39.50 -13.61
CA ASP A 461 25.90 -38.23 -13.44
C ASP A 461 26.36 -37.49 -12.19
N LEU A 462 26.58 -38.22 -11.09
CA LEU A 462 26.99 -37.66 -9.81
C LEU A 462 28.45 -37.14 -9.87
N ALA A 463 29.33 -37.78 -10.65
CA ALA A 463 30.68 -37.28 -10.89
C ALA A 463 30.67 -36.01 -11.75
N ASP A 464 29.84 -35.96 -12.80
CA ASP A 464 29.62 -34.76 -13.62
C ASP A 464 29.08 -33.59 -12.78
N LEU A 465 28.09 -33.88 -11.93
CA LEU A 465 27.47 -32.90 -11.03
C LEU A 465 28.46 -32.35 -9.99
N LYS A 466 29.35 -33.19 -9.44
CA LYS A 466 30.46 -32.73 -8.58
C LYS A 466 31.46 -31.85 -9.34
N SER A 467 31.77 -32.19 -10.59
CA SER A 467 32.70 -31.45 -11.46
C SER A 467 32.15 -30.08 -11.88
N HIS A 468 30.87 -30.01 -12.26
CA HIS A 468 30.29 -28.83 -12.92
C HIS A 468 29.34 -27.99 -12.06
N LEU A 469 28.77 -28.57 -10.99
CA LEU A 469 27.89 -27.87 -10.05
C LEU A 469 28.36 -27.91 -8.60
N GLY A 470 29.43 -28.65 -8.27
CA GLY A 470 29.94 -28.79 -6.90
C GLY A 470 30.10 -27.47 -6.17
N ASP A 471 30.80 -26.49 -6.77
CA ASP A 471 31.01 -25.16 -6.17
C ASP A 471 29.71 -24.39 -5.95
N TRP A 472 28.73 -24.53 -6.84
CA TRP A 472 27.43 -23.86 -6.75
C TRP A 472 26.56 -24.48 -5.64
N ILE A 473 26.57 -25.82 -5.53
CA ILE A 473 25.87 -26.57 -4.48
C ILE A 473 26.52 -26.31 -3.11
N ALA A 474 27.85 -26.32 -3.03
CA ALA A 474 28.59 -25.92 -1.83
C ALA A 474 28.29 -24.47 -1.43
N GLY A 475 28.18 -23.56 -2.40
CA GLY A 475 27.74 -22.18 -2.22
C GLY A 475 26.30 -22.03 -1.69
N CYS A 476 25.44 -23.04 -1.87
CA CYS A 476 24.11 -23.09 -1.24
C CYS A 476 24.17 -23.49 0.25
N GLY A 477 25.35 -23.85 0.78
CA GLY A 477 25.56 -24.34 2.14
C GLY A 477 25.73 -25.85 2.27
N ILE A 478 26.02 -26.55 1.17
CA ILE A 478 26.03 -28.03 1.07
C ILE A 478 27.45 -28.50 0.66
N PRO A 479 28.49 -28.29 1.50
CA PRO A 479 29.89 -28.58 1.14
C PRO A 479 30.20 -30.08 1.04
N ASP A 480 29.36 -30.92 1.63
CA ASP A 480 29.45 -32.38 1.59
C ASP A 480 29.10 -32.98 0.22
N ILE A 481 28.67 -32.16 -0.76
CA ILE A 481 28.44 -32.57 -2.15
C ILE A 481 29.61 -33.37 -2.75
N TYR A 482 30.86 -33.01 -2.45
CA TYR A 482 32.03 -33.74 -2.97
C TYR A 482 32.14 -35.16 -2.43
N THR A 483 31.69 -35.39 -1.20
CA THR A 483 31.63 -36.70 -0.53
C THR A 483 30.30 -37.44 -0.73
N ALA A 484 29.26 -36.76 -1.21
CA ALA A 484 27.90 -37.28 -1.35
C ALA A 484 27.80 -38.53 -2.23
N THR A 485 26.77 -39.33 -1.96
CA THR A 485 26.38 -40.54 -2.70
C THR A 485 25.06 -40.33 -3.45
N LEU A 486 24.63 -41.31 -4.24
CA LEU A 486 23.31 -41.25 -4.91
C LEU A 486 22.13 -41.21 -3.93
N LEU A 487 22.31 -41.66 -2.68
CA LEU A 487 21.28 -41.59 -1.64
C LEU A 487 21.06 -40.15 -1.15
N ASP A 488 22.08 -39.30 -1.26
CA ASP A 488 22.04 -37.91 -0.81
C ASP A 488 21.36 -36.96 -1.81
N VAL A 489 21.30 -37.32 -3.10
CA VAL A 489 20.80 -36.45 -4.19
C VAL A 489 19.43 -35.85 -3.88
N LYS A 490 18.53 -36.64 -3.30
CA LYS A 490 17.19 -36.21 -2.89
C LYS A 490 17.23 -35.15 -1.76
N ARG A 491 18.09 -35.34 -0.76
CA ARG A 491 18.32 -34.38 0.33
C ARG A 491 18.91 -33.09 -0.23
N ILE A 492 19.97 -33.20 -1.04
CA ILE A 492 20.67 -32.08 -1.68
C ILE A 492 19.70 -31.23 -2.51
N ARG A 493 18.82 -31.86 -3.31
CA ARG A 493 17.74 -31.15 -4.03
C ARG A 493 16.87 -30.32 -3.08
N GLY A 494 16.42 -30.92 -1.96
CA GLY A 494 15.61 -30.24 -0.96
C GLY A 494 16.34 -29.08 -0.28
N GLU A 495 17.61 -29.26 0.06
CA GLU A 495 18.46 -28.23 0.67
C GLU A 495 18.71 -27.05 -0.29
N ILE A 496 18.93 -27.30 -1.58
CA ILE A 496 19.03 -26.26 -2.62
C ILE A 496 17.72 -25.47 -2.75
N VAL A 497 16.57 -26.17 -2.78
CA VAL A 497 15.25 -25.52 -2.81
C VAL A 497 15.03 -24.67 -1.55
N SER A 498 15.36 -25.19 -0.37
CA SER A 498 15.29 -24.45 0.90
C SER A 498 16.23 -23.24 0.92
N HIS A 499 17.43 -23.36 0.34
CA HIS A 499 18.38 -22.26 0.19
C HIS A 499 17.73 -21.10 -0.56
N PHE A 500 17.21 -21.34 -1.77
CA PHE A 500 16.68 -20.27 -2.61
C PHE A 500 15.31 -19.76 -2.16
N ALA A 501 14.41 -20.64 -1.69
CA ALA A 501 13.07 -20.25 -1.26
C ALA A 501 13.06 -19.55 0.11
N PHE A 502 13.94 -19.94 1.03
CA PHE A 502 13.89 -19.52 2.43
C PHE A 502 15.19 -18.90 2.96
N HIS A 503 16.32 -19.61 2.94
CA HIS A 503 17.54 -19.14 3.63
C HIS A 503 18.14 -17.87 3.00
N ARG A 504 18.23 -17.81 1.66
CA ARG A 504 18.71 -16.65 0.89
C ARG A 504 17.93 -15.37 1.19
N VAL A 505 16.64 -15.49 1.50
CA VAL A 505 15.70 -14.38 1.75
C VAL A 505 15.34 -14.25 3.24
N ALA A 506 16.08 -14.91 4.14
CA ALA A 506 15.75 -14.96 5.57
C ALA A 506 15.63 -13.57 6.22
N SER A 507 16.47 -12.60 5.85
CA SER A 507 16.39 -11.22 6.38
C SER A 507 15.14 -10.46 5.89
N MET A 508 14.69 -10.73 4.66
CA MET A 508 13.43 -10.20 4.11
C MET A 508 12.22 -10.82 4.82
N ILE A 509 12.25 -12.14 5.06
CA ILE A 509 11.24 -12.87 5.83
C ILE A 509 11.18 -12.37 7.28
N GLN A 510 12.31 -12.22 7.96
CA GLN A 510 12.39 -11.69 9.33
C GLN A 510 11.84 -10.27 9.41
N GLN A 511 12.16 -9.41 8.43
CA GLN A 511 11.61 -8.06 8.38
C GLN A 511 10.08 -8.07 8.14
N PHE A 512 9.57 -8.98 7.31
CA PHE A 512 8.13 -9.21 7.11
C PHE A 512 7.43 -9.64 8.39
N VAL A 513 7.98 -10.64 9.08
CA VAL A 513 7.51 -11.17 10.37
C VAL A 513 7.47 -10.07 11.43
N ALA A 514 8.54 -9.27 11.56
CA ALA A 514 8.55 -8.13 12.48
C ALA A 514 7.50 -7.07 12.13
N GLY A 515 7.14 -6.93 10.84
CA GLY A 515 6.02 -6.13 10.38
C GLY A 515 4.68 -6.63 10.91
N MET A 516 4.45 -7.94 10.81
CA MET A 516 3.25 -8.61 11.31
C MET A 516 3.15 -8.55 12.83
N ASP A 517 4.22 -8.86 13.56
CA ASP A 517 4.26 -8.83 15.02
C ASP A 517 4.10 -7.42 15.60
N SER A 518 4.31 -6.36 14.81
CA SER A 518 3.98 -4.99 15.21
C SER A 518 2.49 -4.73 15.42
N CYS A 519 1.64 -5.67 15.00
CA CYS A 519 0.21 -5.73 15.29
C CYS A 519 -0.08 -6.80 16.35
N GLY A 520 0.43 -6.62 17.57
CA GLY A 520 0.08 -7.49 18.71
C GLY A 520 0.63 -8.92 18.62
N GLN A 521 1.87 -9.11 18.16
CA GLN A 521 2.48 -10.44 17.99
C GLN A 521 1.71 -11.39 17.06
N PHE A 522 1.04 -10.83 16.04
CA PHE A 522 0.19 -11.58 15.11
C PHE A 522 0.88 -12.78 14.45
N TRP A 523 2.18 -12.68 14.12
CA TRP A 523 2.89 -13.80 13.50
C TRP A 523 3.14 -14.95 14.47
N GLN A 524 3.31 -14.67 15.76
CA GLN A 524 3.45 -15.73 16.77
C GLN A 524 2.17 -16.59 16.87
N MET A 525 1.00 -15.97 16.76
CA MET A 525 -0.28 -16.68 16.61
C MET A 525 -0.34 -17.48 15.30
N VAL A 526 0.02 -16.88 14.16
CA VAL A 526 0.04 -17.57 12.85
C VAL A 526 0.95 -18.79 12.88
N LYS A 527 2.13 -18.69 13.49
CA LYS A 527 3.09 -19.78 13.64
C LYS A 527 2.54 -20.92 14.51
N ARG A 528 1.88 -20.59 15.62
CA ARG A 528 1.25 -21.58 16.52
C ARG A 528 0.08 -22.31 15.86
N CYS A 529 -0.77 -21.58 15.14
CA CYS A 529 -1.99 -22.09 14.50
C CYS A 529 -1.82 -22.22 12.97
N TRP A 530 -0.65 -22.72 12.53
CA TRP A 530 -0.25 -22.64 11.11
C TRP A 530 -1.18 -23.40 10.17
N LYS A 531 -1.78 -24.51 10.61
CA LYS A 531 -2.74 -25.31 9.82
C LYS A 531 -3.98 -24.49 9.48
N GLN A 532 -4.53 -23.75 10.46
CA GLN A 532 -5.68 -22.86 10.31
C GLN A 532 -5.35 -21.66 9.40
N PHE A 533 -4.14 -21.11 9.48
CA PHE A 533 -3.71 -19.98 8.66
C PHE A 533 -3.20 -20.36 7.26
N LEU A 534 -2.94 -21.64 6.97
CA LEU A 534 -2.49 -22.12 5.67
C LEU A 534 -3.35 -21.63 4.47
N PRO A 535 -4.70 -21.76 4.47
CA PRO A 535 -5.55 -21.21 3.40
C PRO A 535 -5.67 -19.67 3.40
N VAL A 536 -5.21 -18.98 4.45
CA VAL A 536 -5.22 -17.51 4.54
C VAL A 536 -3.99 -16.91 3.84
N PHE A 537 -2.84 -17.56 3.97
CA PHE A 537 -1.57 -17.08 3.39
C PHE A 537 -1.25 -17.66 2.01
N THR A 538 -1.71 -18.88 1.73
CA THR A 538 -1.41 -19.64 0.51
C THR A 538 -2.65 -19.79 -0.36
N ASN A 539 -2.50 -20.15 -1.64
CA ASN A 539 -3.63 -20.43 -2.53
C ASN A 539 -4.25 -21.84 -2.31
N ALA A 540 -4.21 -22.35 -1.09
CA ALA A 540 -4.75 -23.66 -0.71
C ALA A 540 -6.24 -23.63 -0.30
N GLY A 541 -6.91 -22.48 -0.43
CA GLY A 541 -8.34 -22.36 -0.18
C GLY A 541 -9.18 -22.98 -1.30
N ASN A 542 -10.32 -23.55 -0.95
CA ASN A 542 -11.31 -24.02 -1.92
C ASN A 542 -11.89 -22.83 -2.70
N LYS A 543 -12.06 -22.99 -4.02
CA LYS A 543 -12.88 -22.06 -4.81
C LYS A 543 -14.33 -22.11 -4.35
N LEU A 544 -15.06 -21.02 -4.54
CA LEU A 544 -16.50 -21.01 -4.35
C LEU A 544 -17.15 -21.94 -5.38
N THR A 545 -18.03 -22.82 -4.91
CA THR A 545 -18.94 -23.63 -5.72
C THR A 545 -20.35 -23.04 -5.65
N ARG A 546 -21.23 -23.37 -6.62
CA ARG A 546 -22.64 -22.98 -6.56
C ARG A 546 -23.28 -23.26 -5.19
N ASN A 547 -23.15 -24.48 -4.67
CA ASN A 547 -23.82 -24.86 -3.41
C ASN A 547 -23.29 -24.01 -2.23
N SER A 548 -21.97 -23.95 -2.06
CA SER A 548 -21.34 -23.10 -1.02
C SER A 548 -21.62 -21.60 -1.19
N PHE A 549 -21.96 -21.16 -2.41
CA PHE A 549 -22.37 -19.80 -2.69
C PHE A 549 -23.84 -19.58 -2.31
N GLN A 550 -24.74 -20.51 -2.68
CA GLN A 550 -26.16 -20.49 -2.29
C GLN A 550 -26.34 -20.47 -0.76
N ASP A 551 -25.54 -21.26 -0.02
CA ASP A 551 -25.58 -21.33 1.44
C ASP A 551 -25.31 -19.97 2.14
N LEU A 552 -24.77 -18.98 1.41
CA LEU A 552 -24.56 -17.62 1.90
C LEU A 552 -25.86 -16.78 1.90
N PHE A 553 -26.88 -17.18 1.12
CA PHE A 553 -28.04 -16.35 0.81
C PHE A 553 -29.34 -16.82 1.46
N THR A 554 -30.14 -15.86 1.89
CA THR A 554 -31.57 -16.04 2.15
C THR A 554 -32.38 -15.20 1.15
N ILE A 555 -33.59 -15.63 0.81
CA ILE A 555 -34.41 -14.95 -0.20
C ILE A 555 -35.62 -14.29 0.47
N GLY A 556 -35.75 -12.97 0.30
CA GLY A 556 -36.81 -12.11 0.81
C GLY A 556 -38.11 -12.23 0.02
N TRP A 557 -38.76 -13.39 0.12
CA TRP A 557 -39.96 -13.73 -0.64
C TRP A 557 -41.22 -12.95 -0.25
N SER A 558 -42.05 -12.63 -1.26
CA SER A 558 -43.45 -12.25 -1.10
C SER A 558 -44.32 -13.42 -0.59
N PRO A 559 -45.52 -13.16 -0.04
CA PRO A 559 -46.43 -14.20 0.44
C PRO A 559 -46.77 -15.26 -0.60
N ALA A 560 -46.78 -16.52 -0.19
CA ALA A 560 -47.11 -17.66 -1.04
C ALA A 560 -48.49 -17.50 -1.70
N GLY A 561 -48.59 -17.80 -2.99
CA GLY A 561 -49.81 -17.66 -3.78
C GLY A 561 -50.15 -16.23 -4.24
N SER A 562 -49.24 -15.26 -4.07
CA SER A 562 -49.36 -13.93 -4.68
C SER A 562 -48.70 -13.88 -6.07
N ASN A 563 -49.19 -13.03 -6.98
CA ASN A 563 -48.58 -12.87 -8.31
C ASN A 563 -47.09 -12.48 -8.21
N ARG A 564 -46.74 -11.64 -7.23
CA ARG A 564 -45.33 -11.28 -6.95
C ARG A 564 -44.48 -12.50 -6.61
N ARG A 565 -45.02 -13.49 -5.89
CA ARG A 565 -44.29 -14.72 -5.56
C ARG A 565 -43.98 -15.53 -6.82
N GLU A 566 -44.90 -15.62 -7.76
CA GLU A 566 -44.70 -16.30 -9.06
C GLU A 566 -43.63 -15.58 -9.91
N GLU A 567 -43.68 -14.25 -9.97
CA GLU A 567 -42.68 -13.41 -10.64
C GLU A 567 -41.28 -13.49 -10.01
N GLU A 568 -41.21 -13.60 -8.68
CA GLU A 568 -39.98 -13.82 -7.93
C GLU A 568 -39.42 -15.22 -8.20
N GLU A 569 -40.26 -16.25 -8.24
CA GLU A 569 -39.85 -17.64 -8.53
C GLU A 569 -39.29 -17.80 -9.96
N ALA A 570 -39.93 -17.16 -10.95
CA ALA A 570 -39.40 -17.11 -12.31
C ALA A 570 -38.01 -16.47 -12.38
N THR A 571 -37.78 -15.41 -11.61
CA THR A 571 -36.48 -14.71 -11.55
C THR A 571 -35.43 -15.54 -10.83
N ILE A 572 -35.77 -16.19 -9.71
CA ILE A 572 -34.85 -17.07 -8.98
C ILE A 572 -34.49 -18.31 -9.81
N PHE A 573 -35.42 -18.83 -10.61
CA PHE A 573 -35.10 -19.90 -11.56
C PHE A 573 -33.98 -19.49 -12.54
N GLN A 574 -34.03 -18.27 -13.09
CA GLN A 574 -32.98 -17.76 -13.98
C GLN A 574 -31.67 -17.45 -13.25
N TRP A 575 -31.73 -16.92 -12.02
CA TRP A 575 -30.56 -16.78 -11.14
C TRP A 575 -29.87 -18.12 -10.90
N GLU A 576 -30.63 -19.17 -10.59
CA GLU A 576 -30.10 -20.50 -10.29
C GLU A 576 -29.46 -21.19 -11.49
N TRP A 577 -30.05 -21.04 -12.69
CA TRP A 577 -29.44 -21.46 -13.94
C TRP A 577 -28.17 -20.69 -14.26
N TRP A 578 -28.14 -19.39 -13.98
CA TRP A 578 -26.93 -18.58 -14.18
C TRP A 578 -25.80 -18.96 -13.19
N LEU A 579 -26.11 -19.29 -11.93
CA LEU A 579 -25.12 -19.85 -11.00
C LEU A 579 -24.60 -21.23 -11.47
N MET A 580 -25.42 -22.06 -12.12
CA MET A 580 -24.95 -23.29 -12.77
C MET A 580 -24.03 -22.98 -13.97
N ALA A 581 -24.39 -22.03 -14.83
CA ALA A 581 -23.56 -21.61 -15.96
C ALA A 581 -22.18 -21.08 -15.52
N ILE A 582 -22.11 -20.38 -14.37
CA ILE A 582 -20.83 -19.97 -13.73
C ILE A 582 -20.04 -21.20 -13.25
N GLN A 583 -20.69 -22.15 -12.58
CA GLN A 583 -20.07 -23.39 -12.08
C GLN A 583 -19.46 -24.23 -13.21
N GLU A 584 -20.19 -24.39 -14.32
CA GLU A 584 -19.79 -25.15 -15.50
C GLU A 584 -18.91 -24.35 -16.49
N GLN A 585 -18.58 -23.09 -16.17
CA GLN A 585 -17.73 -22.19 -16.97
C GLN A 585 -18.28 -21.89 -18.38
N GLU A 586 -19.61 -21.87 -18.53
CA GLU A 586 -20.31 -21.47 -19.75
C GLU A 586 -20.40 -19.94 -19.93
N VAL A 587 -20.08 -19.17 -18.88
CA VAL A 587 -20.00 -17.71 -18.88
C VAL A 587 -18.67 -17.22 -18.33
N ASP A 588 -18.21 -16.04 -18.77
CA ASP A 588 -16.94 -15.42 -18.33
C ASP A 588 -16.97 -14.96 -16.85
N ASN A 589 -18.15 -14.89 -16.22
CA ASN A 589 -18.33 -14.40 -14.85
C ASN A 589 -17.91 -15.44 -13.81
N THR A 590 -17.43 -14.99 -12.65
CA THR A 590 -17.07 -15.89 -11.53
C THR A 590 -17.85 -15.60 -10.25
N PHE A 591 -17.93 -16.59 -9.35
CA PHE A 591 -18.52 -16.41 -8.02
C PHE A 591 -17.80 -15.33 -7.20
N GLU A 592 -16.49 -15.16 -7.39
CA GLU A 592 -15.70 -14.11 -6.74
C GLU A 592 -16.09 -12.70 -7.24
N GLU A 593 -16.31 -12.52 -8.55
CA GLU A 593 -16.82 -11.24 -9.09
C GLU A 593 -18.19 -10.89 -8.51
N LEU A 594 -19.08 -11.89 -8.46
CA LEU A 594 -20.44 -11.76 -7.94
C LEU A 594 -20.44 -11.48 -6.42
N LEU A 595 -19.56 -12.14 -5.66
CA LEU A 595 -19.40 -11.88 -4.23
C LEU A 595 -18.84 -10.47 -3.97
N VAL A 596 -17.92 -9.96 -4.80
CA VAL A 596 -17.41 -8.59 -4.71
C VAL A 596 -18.54 -7.58 -4.93
N PHE A 597 -19.35 -7.79 -5.97
CA PHE A 597 -20.51 -6.93 -6.25
C PHE A 597 -21.48 -6.87 -5.07
N ILE A 598 -21.78 -8.02 -4.45
CA ILE A 598 -22.79 -8.13 -3.39
C ILE A 598 -22.25 -7.68 -2.02
N THR A 599 -20.98 -7.94 -1.72
CA THR A 599 -20.44 -7.84 -0.34
C THR A 599 -19.23 -6.91 -0.18
N GLY A 600 -18.52 -6.60 -1.27
CA GLY A 600 -17.21 -5.95 -1.24
C GLY A 600 -16.03 -6.90 -0.96
N ALA A 601 -16.24 -8.22 -0.91
CA ALA A 601 -15.21 -9.24 -0.70
C ALA A 601 -15.23 -10.29 -1.82
N ASP A 602 -14.06 -10.80 -2.21
CA ASP A 602 -13.90 -11.89 -3.22
C ASP A 602 -13.78 -13.29 -2.56
N LEU A 603 -14.02 -13.37 -1.26
CA LEU A 603 -14.11 -14.59 -0.47
C LEU A 603 -14.96 -14.30 0.78
N LEU A 604 -15.43 -15.35 1.45
CA LEU A 604 -15.84 -15.25 2.84
C LEU A 604 -14.67 -14.70 3.68
N PRO A 605 -14.91 -13.71 4.55
CA PRO A 605 -13.93 -13.30 5.56
C PRO A 605 -13.57 -14.45 6.52
N PRO A 606 -12.39 -14.41 7.18
CA PRO A 606 -11.98 -15.46 8.14
C PRO A 606 -12.97 -15.75 9.29
N LEU A 607 -13.73 -14.74 9.74
CA LEU A 607 -14.80 -14.88 10.74
C LEU A 607 -16.20 -15.02 10.12
N GLY A 608 -16.29 -15.17 8.80
CA GLY A 608 -17.53 -15.06 8.04
C GLY A 608 -18.07 -13.63 7.92
N PHE A 609 -19.26 -13.52 7.36
CA PHE A 609 -20.04 -12.28 7.32
C PHE A 609 -20.83 -12.09 8.62
N PRO A 610 -21.13 -10.84 9.05
CA PRO A 610 -21.87 -10.56 10.28
C PRO A 610 -23.34 -11.02 10.24
N GLN A 611 -23.88 -11.29 9.05
CA GLN A 611 -25.21 -11.82 8.79
C GLN A 611 -25.19 -12.56 7.43
N SER A 612 -26.21 -13.39 7.17
CA SER A 612 -26.43 -13.96 5.84
C SER A 612 -26.59 -12.85 4.80
N CYS A 613 -26.22 -13.13 3.55
CA CYS A 613 -26.56 -12.28 2.43
C CYS A 613 -28.05 -12.45 2.11
N ASN A 614 -28.69 -11.41 1.58
CA ASN A 614 -30.12 -11.43 1.24
C ASN A 614 -30.32 -11.18 -0.25
N ILE A 615 -31.29 -11.88 -0.85
CA ILE A 615 -31.82 -11.56 -2.18
C ILE A 615 -33.23 -10.99 -2.00
N ASP A 616 -33.37 -9.70 -2.26
CA ASP A 616 -34.64 -8.96 -2.24
C ASP A 616 -35.08 -8.62 -3.66
N PHE A 617 -36.35 -8.25 -3.85
CA PHE A 617 -36.88 -7.98 -5.20
C PHE A 617 -37.55 -6.61 -5.36
N TYR A 618 -37.39 -6.01 -6.55
CA TYR A 618 -38.02 -4.76 -6.95
C TYR A 618 -38.88 -4.92 -8.22
N ASP A 619 -39.89 -4.06 -8.37
CA ASP A 619 -40.76 -4.04 -9.54
C ASP A 619 -40.09 -3.21 -10.66
N GLN A 620 -40.20 -3.66 -11.92
CA GLN A 620 -39.79 -2.88 -13.09
C GLN A 620 -40.91 -1.93 -13.51
N GLU A 621 -40.62 -0.65 -13.68
CA GLU A 621 -41.60 0.31 -14.22
C GLU A 621 -41.76 0.14 -15.75
N PRO A 622 -42.98 0.22 -16.32
CA PRO A 622 -43.18 0.07 -17.76
C PRO A 622 -42.31 1.04 -18.59
N GLY A 623 -41.50 0.48 -19.49
CA GLY A 623 -40.59 1.25 -20.35
C GLY A 623 -39.24 1.60 -19.70
N MET A 624 -39.02 1.27 -18.42
CA MET A 624 -37.72 1.38 -17.76
C MET A 624 -37.01 0.01 -17.73
N ARG A 625 -35.69 0.00 -17.92
CA ARG A 625 -34.83 -1.18 -17.70
C ARG A 625 -33.91 -0.91 -16.53
N ARG A 626 -34.40 -1.08 -15.30
CA ARG A 626 -33.56 -0.99 -14.10
C ARG A 626 -32.71 -2.25 -13.99
N ILE A 627 -31.40 -2.08 -13.83
CA ILE A 627 -30.46 -3.18 -13.64
C ILE A 627 -30.42 -3.65 -12.18
N PRO A 628 -30.10 -4.93 -11.93
CA PRO A 628 -29.77 -5.43 -10.60
C PRO A 628 -28.75 -4.55 -9.89
N TYR A 629 -28.88 -4.42 -8.59
CA TYR A 629 -27.98 -3.61 -7.77
C TYR A 629 -27.77 -4.26 -6.41
N ALA A 630 -26.69 -3.89 -5.73
CA ALA A 630 -26.37 -4.43 -4.42
C ALA A 630 -26.11 -3.33 -3.38
N SER A 631 -26.43 -3.63 -2.14
CA SER A 631 -26.01 -2.87 -0.96
C SER A 631 -24.97 -3.67 -0.21
N THR A 632 -23.70 -3.37 -0.47
CA THR A 632 -22.58 -4.10 0.17
C THR A 632 -22.60 -4.00 1.69
N CYS A 633 -23.01 -2.85 2.25
CA CYS A 633 -23.11 -2.66 3.69
C CYS A 633 -24.14 -3.59 4.35
N SER A 634 -25.31 -3.81 3.72
CA SER A 634 -26.36 -4.70 4.24
C SER A 634 -26.30 -6.13 3.68
N LEU A 635 -25.30 -6.44 2.85
CA LEU A 635 -25.13 -7.73 2.17
C LEU A 635 -26.38 -8.12 1.35
N SER A 636 -27.01 -7.16 0.69
CA SER A 636 -28.29 -7.35 0.00
C SER A 636 -28.13 -7.19 -1.52
N LEU A 637 -28.49 -8.22 -2.27
CA LEU A 637 -28.68 -8.20 -3.72
C LEU A 637 -30.15 -7.88 -4.02
N TYR A 638 -30.39 -7.00 -4.98
CA TYR A 638 -31.74 -6.64 -5.42
C TYR A 638 -31.94 -7.10 -6.87
N LEU A 639 -32.88 -8.02 -7.08
CA LEU A 639 -33.25 -8.55 -8.40
C LEU A 639 -34.60 -7.99 -8.89
N PRO A 640 -34.81 -7.83 -10.21
CA PRO A 640 -36.10 -7.45 -10.75
C PRO A 640 -37.11 -8.61 -10.68
N ARG A 641 -38.37 -8.34 -10.34
CA ARG A 641 -39.44 -9.34 -10.46
C ARG A 641 -39.75 -9.65 -11.94
N GLY A 642 -40.14 -10.88 -12.22
CA GLY A 642 -40.74 -11.31 -13.49
C GLY A 642 -39.77 -11.54 -14.65
N VAL A 643 -38.46 -11.65 -14.40
CA VAL A 643 -37.49 -11.96 -15.46
C VAL A 643 -37.45 -13.48 -15.68
N ALA A 644 -38.27 -13.95 -16.62
CA ALA A 644 -38.39 -15.36 -16.97
C ALA A 644 -37.49 -15.79 -18.14
N ASP A 645 -36.83 -14.86 -18.83
CA ASP A 645 -35.95 -15.13 -19.98
C ASP A 645 -34.47 -15.14 -19.56
N GLU A 646 -33.72 -16.15 -20.04
CA GLU A 646 -32.35 -16.42 -19.62
C GLU A 646 -31.36 -15.37 -20.15
N ASP A 647 -31.47 -15.02 -21.44
CA ASP A 647 -30.58 -14.02 -22.06
C ASP A 647 -30.84 -12.63 -21.48
N GLN A 648 -32.11 -12.27 -21.25
CA GLN A 648 -32.49 -11.05 -20.55
C GLN A 648 -31.88 -10.98 -19.13
N PHE A 649 -31.92 -12.09 -18.38
CA PHE A 649 -31.32 -12.16 -17.05
C PHE A 649 -29.80 -12.00 -17.09
N LYS A 650 -29.12 -12.74 -17.99
CA LYS A 650 -27.67 -12.65 -18.21
C LYS A 650 -27.22 -11.25 -18.59
N ASP A 651 -27.94 -10.58 -19.50
CA ASP A 651 -27.66 -9.20 -19.91
C ASP A 651 -27.81 -8.21 -18.75
N LEU A 652 -28.87 -8.35 -17.94
CA LEU A 652 -29.11 -7.51 -16.77
C LEU A 652 -28.00 -7.66 -15.70
N MET A 653 -27.60 -8.89 -15.38
CA MET A 653 -26.49 -9.14 -14.44
C MET A 653 -25.14 -8.67 -14.99
N ASN A 654 -24.88 -8.87 -16.29
CA ASN A 654 -23.67 -8.38 -16.94
C ASN A 654 -23.54 -6.86 -16.93
N ASP A 655 -24.64 -6.14 -17.20
CA ASP A 655 -24.67 -4.69 -17.12
C ASP A 655 -24.43 -4.19 -15.68
N ALA A 656 -25.01 -4.88 -14.69
CA ALA A 656 -24.81 -4.58 -13.27
C ALA A 656 -23.35 -4.74 -12.83
N LEU A 657 -22.73 -5.89 -13.12
CA LEU A 657 -21.34 -6.18 -12.77
C LEU A 657 -20.35 -5.23 -13.45
N LYS A 658 -20.61 -4.84 -14.70
CA LYS A 658 -19.74 -3.91 -15.47
C LYS A 658 -19.93 -2.45 -15.03
N GLY A 659 -21.10 -2.08 -14.51
CA GLY A 659 -21.43 -0.71 -14.08
C GLY A 659 -20.95 -0.33 -12.68
N SER A 660 -20.72 -1.29 -11.79
CA SER A 660 -20.61 -1.09 -10.34
C SER A 660 -19.21 -0.70 -9.80
N LEU A 661 -18.48 0.18 -10.49
CA LEU A 661 -17.12 0.57 -10.10
C LEU A 661 -17.06 1.63 -8.96
N GLY A 662 -17.48 1.24 -7.76
CA GLY A 662 -17.25 1.96 -6.49
C GLY A 662 -18.52 2.40 -5.75
N PHE A 663 -18.35 3.10 -4.63
CA PHE A 663 -19.44 3.50 -3.73
C PHE A 663 -20.02 4.87 -4.12
N GLY A 664 -20.65 4.92 -5.28
CA GLY A 664 -21.40 6.08 -5.77
C GLY A 664 -22.77 5.66 -6.31
N LYS A 665 -23.73 6.58 -6.29
CA LYS A 665 -24.94 6.42 -7.11
C LYS A 665 -24.53 6.54 -8.58
N VAL A 666 -24.82 5.50 -9.36
CA VAL A 666 -24.71 5.49 -10.84
C VAL A 666 -25.92 6.22 -11.41
#